data_AF-A0A9J8AGC3-F1
#
_entry.id   AF-A0A9J8AGC3-F1
#
_cell.length_a   1.000
_cell.length_b   1.000
_cell.length_c   1.000
_cell.angle_alpha   90.00
_cell.angle_beta   90.00
_cell.angle_gamma   90.00
#
_symmetry.space_group_name_H-M   'P 1'
#
loop_
_entity.id
_entity.type
_entity.pdbx_description
1 polymer ?
#
loop_
_entity_poly.entity_id
_entity_poly.type
_entity_poly.pdbx_seq_one_letter_code
_entity_poly.pdbx_strand_id
1 'polypeptide(L)'
;MPPASDIVKVAIEWPGANAQLIEIDQVLLLTLSHTHASKLCRVCCRWSLSGSEQFALRYAEGPQLYITEQNRGDIKNGSILRLAISPVTARQLLERIQSHGIDARLEALKELAKLSADPSFATEFINMEGLATLARLVESGVCNCFGEMLAFTLTAFLELMDHGIISWDLISVSFIKQIAAYVNQPMVDVSILQRSLAILESMVLNSHSLYQRVAQETTVTQLITHLQVSNQEIQTYAIALINALFLKTPEDRRQEMASTLAQKHLRGIILNHIIRVNRPVKAEMAHQLYVLQVLTFNLLEERMMTKMDPNDQTQRDIIFELRRIAFDGDSDPSGTEKRKAIYIKDYKMLGFTNPVNPAIDFTQTPPGMLALDNMLYLAKVHQDTYIRIVLENCSREDKHECPFGRSAIELTRMLCDILQVGELPNEGCNDFHPMFFTHERAWEEFFCVCIQLLNKTWKEMRATAEDFNKVMTVVREQITRALAMKPPSLEQLRVKLRSLSYSEVLRLRQSERMSQDDFHWSQRIQPEILELIKQQRLSRLCEGSCFRKLGNRRRQEKFWFCRLSLNHKVLHYGDLDESPQGEVPFELLTDTIPVSDIKAVLTGKDCPHMKEKSALKQNKEVLELAFSILYDPDEALNFVATNKYEYCIWTDGVSALLGKELGSDLTRSDLDTLMSMEMKLRLLDLENIAIPEAPPPVPKEPSTYNFTYNYG
;
A
#
# COMPACT_ATOMS: atom_id res chain seq x y z
N MET A 1 -24.43 -39.24 21.30
CA MET A 1 -22.95 -39.15 21.29
C MET A 1 -22.58 -38.09 20.29
N PRO A 2 -21.81 -37.05 20.64
CA PRO A 2 -21.24 -36.17 19.63
C PRO A 2 -20.34 -37.03 18.73
N PRO A 3 -20.31 -36.79 17.41
CA PRO A 3 -19.37 -37.48 16.53
C PRO A 3 -17.96 -37.24 17.06
N ALA A 4 -17.11 -38.27 17.04
CA ALA A 4 -15.69 -38.09 17.33
C ALA A 4 -15.16 -36.97 16.42
N SER A 5 -14.42 -36.02 17.00
CA SER A 5 -13.83 -34.85 16.31
C SER A 5 -13.02 -35.22 15.06
N ASP A 6 -12.65 -36.49 14.95
CA ASP A 6 -11.69 -36.99 13.98
C ASP A 6 -12.35 -37.66 12.77
N ILE A 7 -13.68 -37.70 12.68
CA ILE A 7 -14.41 -38.27 11.53
C ILE A 7 -15.05 -37.15 10.71
N VAL A 8 -14.62 -37.00 9.46
CA VAL A 8 -15.12 -36.00 8.52
C VAL A 8 -15.96 -36.64 7.42
N LYS A 9 -17.20 -36.18 7.26
CA LYS A 9 -18.12 -36.61 6.21
C LYS A 9 -17.89 -35.80 4.95
N VAL A 10 -17.54 -36.46 3.85
CA VAL A 10 -17.27 -35.81 2.56
C VAL A 10 -18.05 -36.49 1.44
N ALA A 11 -18.30 -35.74 0.36
CA ALA A 11 -18.78 -36.28 -0.91
C ALA A 11 -17.61 -36.36 -1.88
N ILE A 12 -17.40 -37.52 -2.53
CA ILE A 12 -16.35 -37.68 -3.55
C ILE A 12 -16.99 -37.84 -4.93
N GLU A 13 -16.62 -36.99 -5.88
CA GLU A 13 -17.09 -37.00 -7.26
C GLU A 13 -16.12 -37.69 -8.22
N TRP A 14 -16.67 -38.28 -9.28
CA TRP A 14 -15.93 -38.78 -10.43
C TRP A 14 -16.72 -38.47 -11.73
N PRO A 15 -16.06 -38.03 -12.82
CA PRO A 15 -16.75 -37.69 -14.07
C PRO A 15 -17.59 -38.86 -14.60
N GLY A 16 -18.90 -38.63 -14.79
CA GLY A 16 -19.83 -39.63 -15.31
C GLY A 16 -20.33 -40.66 -14.29
N ALA A 17 -20.03 -40.49 -12.99
CA ALA A 17 -20.53 -41.35 -11.92
C ALA A 17 -21.22 -40.54 -10.81
N ASN A 18 -22.12 -41.18 -10.06
CA ASN A 18 -22.72 -40.58 -8.88
C ASN A 18 -21.69 -40.40 -7.76
N ALA A 19 -21.79 -39.27 -7.05
CA ALA A 19 -20.91 -38.96 -5.93
C ALA A 19 -21.06 -39.99 -4.80
N GLN A 20 -19.94 -40.33 -4.16
CA GLN A 20 -19.89 -41.25 -3.03
C GLN A 20 -19.78 -40.47 -1.72
N LEU A 21 -20.69 -40.73 -0.78
CA LEU A 21 -20.62 -40.18 0.58
C LEU A 21 -19.75 -41.08 1.46
N ILE A 22 -18.70 -40.52 2.04
CA ILE A 22 -17.68 -41.25 2.80
C ILE A 22 -17.37 -40.54 4.11
N GLU A 23 -17.25 -41.32 5.18
CA GLU A 23 -16.78 -40.86 6.47
C GLU A 23 -15.26 -41.12 6.55
N ILE A 24 -14.47 -40.07 6.46
CA ILE A 24 -13.00 -40.09 6.55
C ILE A 24 -12.59 -39.92 8.00
N ASP A 25 -12.15 -41.02 8.61
CA ASP A 25 -11.40 -40.97 9.87
C ASP A 25 -9.98 -40.41 9.63
N GLN A 26 -9.70 -39.24 10.23
CA GLN A 26 -8.46 -38.47 10.20
C GLN A 26 -7.34 -39.08 11.06
N VAL A 27 -7.64 -39.87 12.10
CA VAL A 27 -6.61 -40.51 12.93
C VAL A 27 -6.03 -41.73 12.23
N LEU A 28 -6.87 -42.49 11.50
CA LEU A 28 -6.44 -43.69 10.76
C LEU A 28 -5.58 -43.39 9.51
N LEU A 29 -5.49 -42.11 9.10
CA LEU A 29 -4.53 -41.64 8.09
C LEU A 29 -3.09 -41.55 8.64
N LEU A 30 -2.90 -41.32 9.95
CA LEU A 30 -1.58 -41.10 10.56
C LEU A 30 -0.66 -42.32 10.48
N THR A 31 -1.24 -43.51 10.55
CA THR A 31 -0.49 -44.76 10.64
C THR A 31 -0.35 -45.39 9.26
N LEU A 32 0.84 -45.15 8.69
CA LEU A 32 1.45 -45.89 7.59
C LEU A 32 0.87 -45.57 6.22
N SER A 33 1.78 -45.33 5.28
CA SER A 33 1.63 -45.18 3.81
C SER A 33 0.77 -46.25 3.10
N HIS A 34 0.17 -47.19 3.82
CA HIS A 34 -0.68 -48.27 3.31
C HIS A 34 -2.19 -48.02 3.48
N THR A 35 -2.64 -47.15 4.41
CA THR A 35 -4.09 -46.96 4.66
C THR A 35 -4.74 -45.91 3.76
N HIS A 36 -3.99 -44.91 3.32
CA HIS A 36 -4.45 -43.95 2.31
C HIS A 36 -4.80 -44.69 0.99
N ALA A 37 -3.93 -45.60 0.55
CA ALA A 37 -4.19 -46.51 -0.55
C ALA A 37 -5.40 -47.42 -0.28
N SER A 38 -5.67 -47.86 0.95
CA SER A 38 -6.78 -48.78 1.26
C SER A 38 -8.18 -48.12 1.16
N LYS A 39 -8.34 -46.87 1.61
CA LYS A 39 -9.62 -46.14 1.48
C LYS A 39 -9.82 -45.62 0.07
N LEU A 40 -8.76 -45.12 -0.58
CA LEU A 40 -8.82 -44.74 -2.00
C LEU A 40 -9.08 -45.95 -2.89
N CYS A 41 -8.52 -47.13 -2.55
CA CYS A 41 -8.87 -48.41 -3.16
C CYS A 41 -10.36 -48.74 -2.97
N ARG A 42 -10.96 -48.52 -1.80
CA ARG A 42 -12.43 -48.68 -1.64
C ARG A 42 -13.25 -47.74 -2.52
N VAL A 43 -12.80 -46.49 -2.71
CA VAL A 43 -13.44 -45.52 -3.62
C VAL A 43 -13.33 -45.96 -5.08
N CYS A 44 -12.11 -46.28 -5.51
CA CYS A 44 -11.80 -46.77 -6.85
C CYS A 44 -12.50 -48.09 -7.17
N CYS A 45 -12.55 -49.05 -6.23
CA CYS A 45 -13.24 -50.33 -6.39
C CYS A 45 -14.75 -50.13 -6.63
N ARG A 46 -15.39 -49.15 -5.98
CA ARG A 46 -16.82 -48.87 -6.17
C ARG A 46 -17.14 -48.25 -7.53
N TRP A 47 -16.17 -47.57 -8.14
CA TRP A 47 -16.27 -47.06 -9.52
C TRP A 47 -15.56 -47.96 -10.55
N SER A 48 -15.15 -49.17 -10.17
CA SER A 48 -14.43 -50.12 -11.03
C SER A 48 -13.15 -49.54 -11.67
N LEU A 49 -12.50 -48.59 -11.00
CA LEU A 49 -11.23 -48.00 -11.44
C LEU A 49 -10.06 -48.89 -11.02
N SER A 50 -9.24 -49.31 -11.98
CA SER A 50 -8.02 -50.09 -11.76
C SER A 50 -6.84 -49.17 -11.42
N GLY A 51 -6.03 -49.57 -10.43
CA GLY A 51 -4.82 -48.83 -10.02
C GLY A 51 -5.11 -47.67 -9.07
N SER A 52 -5.50 -47.98 -7.82
CA SER A 52 -5.80 -46.97 -6.78
C SER A 52 -4.65 -46.01 -6.49
N GLU A 53 -3.40 -46.41 -6.79
CA GLU A 53 -2.20 -45.59 -6.61
C GLU A 53 -2.05 -44.48 -7.66
N GLN A 54 -2.82 -44.56 -8.75
CA GLN A 54 -2.84 -43.57 -9.82
C GLN A 54 -3.82 -42.42 -9.53
N PHE A 55 -4.54 -42.45 -8.41
CA PHE A 55 -5.53 -41.43 -8.07
C PHE A 55 -5.17 -40.72 -6.76
N ALA A 56 -5.55 -39.45 -6.66
CA ALA A 56 -5.47 -38.64 -5.45
C ALA A 56 -6.76 -37.84 -5.29
N LEU A 57 -7.01 -37.35 -4.08
CA LEU A 57 -8.15 -36.48 -3.80
C LEU A 57 -7.72 -35.03 -3.99
N ARG A 58 -8.59 -34.26 -4.65
CA ARG A 58 -8.51 -32.80 -4.72
C ARG A 58 -9.83 -32.18 -4.28
N TYR A 59 -9.82 -30.93 -3.85
CA TYR A 59 -11.07 -30.19 -3.66
C TYR A 59 -11.80 -30.04 -5.01
N ALA A 60 -13.13 -30.22 -5.03
CA ALA A 60 -13.93 -30.01 -6.23
C ALA A 60 -14.16 -28.51 -6.49
N GLU A 61 -14.23 -27.72 -5.42
CA GLU A 61 -14.51 -26.29 -5.40
C GLU A 61 -13.27 -25.46 -5.06
N GLY A 62 -13.27 -24.18 -5.44
CA GLY A 62 -12.16 -23.25 -5.22
C GLY A 62 -10.89 -23.62 -6.01
N PRO A 63 -9.67 -23.48 -5.44
CA PRO A 63 -8.41 -23.68 -6.15
C PRO A 63 -8.10 -25.14 -6.52
N GLN A 64 -8.98 -26.08 -6.20
CA GLN A 64 -8.86 -27.51 -6.54
C GLN A 64 -7.54 -28.15 -6.10
N LEU A 65 -7.05 -27.76 -4.92
CA LEU A 65 -5.80 -28.25 -4.35
C LEU A 65 -5.87 -29.74 -4.02
N TYR A 66 -4.73 -30.42 -4.17
CA TYR A 66 -4.52 -31.81 -3.76
C TYR A 66 -4.48 -31.93 -2.25
N ILE A 67 -5.08 -33.00 -1.75
CA ILE A 67 -5.07 -33.34 -0.33
C ILE A 67 -3.81 -34.14 -0.03
N THR A 68 -3.04 -33.68 0.95
CA THR A 68 -1.81 -34.26 1.47
C THR A 68 -1.90 -34.42 2.98
N GLU A 69 -0.92 -35.08 3.59
CA GLU A 69 -0.84 -35.21 5.05
C GLU A 69 -0.75 -33.85 5.78
N GLN A 70 -0.32 -32.79 5.09
CA GLN A 70 -0.13 -31.46 5.66
C GLN A 70 -1.42 -30.62 5.69
N ASN A 71 -2.28 -30.76 4.68
CA ASN A 71 -3.52 -29.96 4.57
C ASN A 71 -4.80 -30.77 4.85
N ARG A 72 -4.69 -32.07 5.20
CA ARG A 72 -5.84 -32.90 5.57
C ARG A 72 -6.63 -32.38 6.78
N GLY A 73 -5.99 -31.59 7.65
CA GLY A 73 -6.64 -30.91 8.77
C GLY A 73 -7.67 -29.87 8.32
N ASP A 74 -7.53 -29.36 7.09
CA ASP A 74 -8.41 -28.31 6.53
C ASP A 74 -9.70 -28.89 5.94
N ILE A 75 -9.87 -30.22 5.91
CA ILE A 75 -11.07 -30.87 5.36
C ILE A 75 -12.23 -30.74 6.36
N LYS A 76 -13.31 -30.08 5.93
CA LYS A 76 -14.51 -29.85 6.75
C LYS A 76 -15.62 -30.84 6.42
N ASN A 77 -16.54 -31.02 7.37
CA ASN A 77 -17.75 -31.81 7.14
C ASN A 77 -18.59 -31.15 6.04
N GLY A 78 -18.97 -31.92 5.01
CA GLY A 78 -19.72 -31.44 3.86
C GLY A 78 -18.85 -31.02 2.67
N SER A 79 -17.52 -31.05 2.77
CA SER A 79 -16.64 -30.74 1.64
C SER A 79 -16.84 -31.71 0.48
N ILE A 80 -16.89 -31.17 -0.73
CA ILE A 80 -16.93 -31.94 -1.98
C ILE A 80 -15.52 -32.11 -2.51
N LEU A 81 -15.08 -33.37 -2.57
CA LEU A 81 -13.81 -33.78 -3.11
C LEU A 81 -14.02 -34.37 -4.50
N ARG A 82 -13.01 -34.27 -5.36
CA ARG A 82 -12.99 -34.93 -6.65
C ARG A 82 -11.85 -35.92 -6.67
N LEU A 83 -12.14 -37.13 -7.12
CA LEU A 83 -11.08 -38.09 -7.42
C LEU A 83 -10.39 -37.62 -8.71
N ALA A 84 -9.11 -37.28 -8.60
CA ALA A 84 -8.25 -36.87 -9.71
C ALA A 84 -7.10 -37.86 -9.87
N ILE A 85 -6.42 -37.80 -11.00
CA ILE A 85 -5.22 -38.59 -11.22
C ILE A 85 -4.12 -38.03 -10.28
N SER A 86 -3.36 -38.91 -9.62
CA SER A 86 -2.42 -38.56 -8.55
C SER A 86 -1.24 -37.72 -9.05
N PRO A 87 -0.37 -37.17 -8.19
CA PRO A 87 0.83 -36.47 -8.65
C PRO A 87 1.76 -37.30 -9.57
N VAL A 88 1.56 -38.62 -9.66
CA VAL A 88 2.18 -39.48 -10.70
C VAL A 88 1.78 -39.05 -12.13
N THR A 89 0.67 -38.33 -12.29
CA THR A 89 0.28 -37.66 -13.55
C THR A 89 1.33 -36.64 -14.00
N ALA A 90 2.15 -36.06 -13.10
CA ALA A 90 3.23 -35.18 -13.51
C ALA A 90 4.21 -35.89 -14.47
N ARG A 91 4.42 -37.20 -14.31
CA ARG A 91 5.20 -38.01 -15.27
C ARG A 91 4.50 -38.16 -16.62
N GLN A 92 3.20 -38.48 -16.60
CA GLN A 92 2.40 -38.59 -17.83
C GLN A 92 2.28 -37.24 -18.56
N LEU A 93 2.14 -36.14 -17.82
CA LEU A 93 2.14 -34.78 -18.35
C LEU A 93 3.50 -34.44 -18.94
N LEU A 94 4.60 -34.77 -18.25
CA LEU A 94 5.95 -34.54 -18.76
C LEU A 94 6.19 -35.31 -20.08
N GLU A 95 5.76 -36.57 -20.16
CA GLU A 95 5.82 -37.37 -21.39
C GLU A 95 4.95 -36.79 -22.52
N ARG A 96 3.71 -36.36 -22.21
CA ARG A 96 2.82 -35.69 -23.17
C ARG A 96 3.37 -34.35 -23.65
N ILE A 97 4.02 -33.59 -22.77
CA ILE A 97 4.67 -32.32 -23.11
C ILE A 97 5.87 -32.55 -24.05
N GLN A 98 6.64 -33.61 -23.82
CA GLN A 98 7.77 -33.98 -24.68
C GLN A 98 7.34 -34.65 -26.00
N SER A 99 6.09 -35.13 -26.09
CA SER A 99 5.55 -35.76 -27.31
C SER A 99 5.57 -34.81 -28.52
N HIS A 100 5.70 -35.35 -29.74
CA HIS A 100 5.76 -34.56 -30.98
C HIS A 100 4.40 -34.02 -31.45
N GLY A 101 3.28 -34.39 -30.80
CA GLY A 101 1.93 -33.95 -31.18
C GLY A 101 1.60 -32.57 -30.60
N ILE A 102 1.29 -31.60 -31.47
CA ILE A 102 1.02 -30.20 -31.08
C ILE A 102 -0.24 -30.12 -30.19
N ASP A 103 -1.33 -30.78 -30.57
CA ASP A 103 -2.60 -30.72 -29.82
C ASP A 103 -2.49 -31.41 -28.44
N ALA A 104 -1.83 -32.58 -28.40
CA ALA A 104 -1.60 -33.31 -27.16
C ALA A 104 -0.73 -32.52 -26.18
N ARG A 105 0.27 -31.79 -26.71
CA ARG A 105 1.15 -30.91 -25.94
C ARG A 105 0.41 -29.66 -25.45
N LEU A 106 -0.44 -29.05 -26.28
CA LEU A 106 -1.22 -27.87 -25.90
C LEU A 106 -2.16 -28.17 -24.73
N GLU A 107 -2.93 -29.26 -24.82
CA GLU A 107 -3.82 -29.68 -23.73
C GLU A 107 -3.03 -30.04 -22.46
N ALA A 108 -1.89 -30.73 -22.60
CA ALA A 108 -1.04 -31.04 -21.45
C ALA A 108 -0.46 -29.79 -20.78
N LEU A 109 -0.07 -28.76 -21.55
CA LEU A 109 0.43 -27.49 -21.01
C LEU A 109 -0.67 -26.66 -20.36
N LYS A 110 -1.88 -26.70 -20.90
CA LYS A 110 -3.06 -26.06 -20.30
C LYS A 110 -3.42 -26.71 -18.96
N GLU A 111 -3.40 -28.04 -18.89
CA GLU A 111 -3.54 -28.78 -17.62
C GLU A 111 -2.40 -28.42 -16.66
N LEU A 112 -1.16 -28.36 -17.14
CA LEU A 112 0.01 -28.01 -16.34
C LEU A 112 -0.12 -26.61 -15.73
N ALA A 113 -0.52 -25.60 -16.52
CA ALA A 113 -0.69 -24.23 -16.04
C ALA A 113 -1.76 -24.11 -14.96
N LYS A 114 -2.72 -25.03 -14.87
CA LYS A 114 -3.69 -25.06 -13.77
C LYS A 114 -3.15 -25.78 -12.54
N LEU A 115 -2.44 -26.87 -12.74
CA LEU A 115 -1.91 -27.70 -11.65
C LEU A 115 -0.65 -27.09 -11.02
N SER A 116 0.07 -26.23 -11.74
CA SER A 116 1.30 -25.57 -11.26
C SER A 116 1.05 -24.64 -10.09
N ALA A 117 -0.17 -24.13 -9.91
CA ALA A 117 -0.58 -23.35 -8.75
C ALA A 117 -0.56 -24.15 -7.43
N ASP A 118 -0.61 -25.49 -7.50
CA ASP A 118 -0.59 -26.36 -6.33
C ASP A 118 0.84 -26.66 -5.85
N PRO A 119 1.19 -26.39 -4.57
CA PRO A 119 2.53 -26.64 -4.04
C PRO A 119 2.98 -28.10 -4.08
N SER A 120 2.05 -29.04 -3.87
CA SER A 120 2.33 -30.48 -3.81
C SER A 120 2.65 -31.00 -5.19
N PHE A 121 1.87 -30.60 -6.19
CA PHE A 121 2.14 -30.91 -7.59
C PHE A 121 3.44 -30.25 -8.06
N ALA A 122 3.65 -28.98 -7.72
CA ALA A 122 4.86 -28.24 -8.08
C ALA A 122 6.13 -28.94 -7.58
N THR A 123 6.12 -29.43 -6.34
CA THR A 123 7.26 -30.15 -5.73
C THR A 123 7.59 -31.43 -6.50
N GLU A 124 6.58 -32.25 -6.81
CA GLU A 124 6.77 -33.49 -7.58
C GLU A 124 7.25 -33.22 -9.02
N PHE A 125 6.67 -32.22 -9.68
CA PHE A 125 7.06 -31.84 -11.05
C PHE A 125 8.49 -31.28 -11.10
N ILE A 126 8.89 -30.52 -10.08
CA ILE A 126 10.26 -30.01 -9.91
C ILE A 126 11.26 -31.15 -9.70
N ASN A 127 10.94 -32.12 -8.83
CA ASN A 127 11.80 -33.28 -8.56
C ASN A 127 12.04 -34.13 -9.82
N MET A 128 11.14 -34.06 -10.80
CA MET A 128 11.26 -34.74 -12.10
C MET A 128 11.96 -33.89 -13.18
N GLU A 129 12.69 -32.85 -12.81
CA GLU A 129 13.36 -31.91 -13.73
C GLU A 129 12.38 -31.25 -14.74
N GLY A 130 11.11 -31.12 -14.36
CA GLY A 130 10.08 -30.54 -15.22
C GLY A 130 10.38 -29.09 -15.59
N LEU A 131 10.96 -28.31 -14.66
CA LEU A 131 11.37 -26.93 -14.90
C LEU A 131 12.44 -26.81 -15.99
N ALA A 132 13.43 -27.72 -16.02
CA ALA A 132 14.46 -27.73 -17.06
C ALA A 132 13.88 -28.12 -18.43
N THR A 133 12.85 -28.97 -18.45
CA THR A 133 12.09 -29.27 -19.67
C THR A 133 11.32 -28.05 -20.19
N LEU A 134 10.64 -27.30 -19.32
CA LEU A 134 9.95 -26.06 -19.72
C LEU A 134 10.95 -25.02 -20.24
N ALA A 135 12.09 -24.84 -19.56
CA ALA A 135 13.15 -23.94 -20.02
C ALA A 135 13.67 -24.32 -21.41
N ARG A 136 13.94 -25.61 -21.66
CA ARG A 136 14.35 -26.10 -23.00
C ARG A 136 13.29 -25.89 -24.06
N LEU A 137 12.00 -26.01 -23.73
CA LEU A 137 10.91 -25.76 -24.68
C LEU A 137 10.85 -24.29 -25.11
N VAL A 138 11.09 -23.37 -24.17
CA VAL A 138 11.19 -21.93 -24.47
C VAL A 138 12.44 -21.64 -25.30
N GLU A 139 13.59 -22.21 -24.94
CA GLU A 139 14.87 -22.00 -25.66
C GLU A 139 14.87 -22.58 -27.07
N SER A 140 14.25 -23.75 -27.27
CA SER A 140 14.20 -24.42 -28.58
C SER A 140 13.27 -23.74 -29.58
N GLY A 141 12.47 -22.76 -29.12
CA GLY A 141 11.55 -21.99 -29.96
C GLY A 141 10.39 -22.79 -30.55
N VAL A 142 10.20 -24.05 -30.15
CA VAL A 142 9.15 -24.94 -30.66
C VAL A 142 7.75 -24.40 -30.30
N CYS A 143 7.64 -23.68 -29.20
CA CYS A 143 6.40 -23.02 -28.77
C CYS A 143 6.18 -21.64 -29.44
N ASN A 144 7.17 -21.06 -30.15
CA ASN A 144 7.05 -19.73 -30.76
C ASN A 144 6.06 -19.70 -31.94
N CYS A 145 5.75 -20.86 -32.52
CA CYS A 145 4.80 -20.98 -33.63
C CYS A 145 3.33 -20.89 -33.17
N PHE A 146 3.05 -21.04 -31.86
CA PHE A 146 1.70 -21.03 -31.29
C PHE A 146 1.67 -20.21 -30.00
N GLY A 147 1.14 -18.99 -30.09
CA GLY A 147 1.14 -18.03 -28.97
C GLY A 147 0.53 -18.57 -27.67
N GLU A 148 -0.57 -19.34 -27.78
CA GLU A 148 -1.24 -19.94 -26.62
C GLU A 148 -0.39 -20.99 -25.90
N MET A 149 0.35 -21.81 -26.65
CA MET A 149 1.22 -22.84 -26.09
C MET A 149 2.34 -22.21 -25.25
N LEU A 150 2.94 -21.13 -25.75
CA LEU A 150 3.95 -20.38 -25.04
C LEU A 150 3.37 -19.69 -23.80
N ALA A 151 2.17 -19.10 -23.89
CA ALA A 151 1.51 -18.46 -22.75
C ALA A 151 1.25 -19.44 -21.59
N PHE A 152 0.76 -20.65 -21.87
CA PHE A 152 0.58 -21.69 -20.84
C PHE A 152 1.92 -22.17 -20.28
N THR A 153 2.94 -22.33 -21.13
CA THR A 153 4.30 -22.71 -20.70
C THR A 153 4.88 -21.68 -19.73
N LEU A 154 4.80 -20.38 -20.06
CA LEU A 154 5.30 -19.30 -19.22
C LEU A 154 4.48 -19.14 -17.94
N THR A 155 3.16 -19.38 -18.00
CA THR A 155 2.29 -19.36 -16.81
C THR A 155 2.68 -20.48 -15.84
N ALA A 156 2.78 -21.72 -16.34
CA ALA A 156 3.23 -22.85 -15.53
C ALA A 156 4.64 -22.61 -14.95
N PHE A 157 5.57 -22.12 -15.77
CA PHE A 157 6.93 -21.80 -15.33
C PHE A 157 6.93 -20.77 -14.19
N LEU A 158 6.15 -19.69 -14.34
CA LEU A 158 6.07 -18.65 -13.33
C LEU A 158 5.46 -19.17 -12.02
N GLU A 159 4.34 -19.88 -12.10
CA GLU A 159 3.68 -20.45 -10.92
C GLU A 159 4.57 -21.45 -10.17
N LEU A 160 5.31 -22.30 -10.89
CA LEU A 160 6.27 -23.24 -10.30
C LEU A 160 7.39 -22.51 -9.54
N MET A 161 7.89 -21.41 -10.10
CA MET A 161 8.95 -20.61 -9.48
C MET A 161 8.45 -19.77 -8.30
N ASP A 162 7.19 -19.34 -8.32
CA ASP A 162 6.59 -18.53 -7.25
C ASP A 162 6.40 -19.28 -5.92
N HIS A 163 6.43 -20.62 -5.94
CA HIS A 163 6.49 -21.42 -4.70
C HIS A 163 7.82 -21.30 -3.96
N GLY A 164 8.88 -20.77 -4.59
CA GLY A 164 10.18 -20.56 -3.95
C GLY A 164 10.96 -21.84 -3.63
N ILE A 165 10.59 -22.97 -4.25
CA ILE A 165 11.23 -24.28 -4.05
C ILE A 165 12.65 -24.31 -4.66
N ILE A 166 12.82 -23.66 -5.83
CA ILE A 166 14.08 -23.59 -6.57
C ILE A 166 14.61 -22.14 -6.55
N SER A 167 15.93 -21.98 -6.39
CA SER A 167 16.57 -20.68 -6.58
C SER A 167 16.54 -20.24 -8.04
N TRP A 168 16.20 -18.97 -8.27
CA TRP A 168 16.24 -18.33 -9.59
C TRP A 168 17.63 -18.36 -10.23
N ASP A 169 18.71 -18.55 -9.46
CA ASP A 169 20.08 -18.62 -9.97
C ASP A 169 20.36 -19.86 -10.85
N LEU A 170 19.50 -20.88 -10.80
CA LEU A 170 19.63 -22.10 -11.60
C LEU A 170 19.14 -21.91 -13.06
N ILE A 171 18.58 -20.75 -13.38
CA ILE A 171 18.07 -20.45 -14.72
C ILE A 171 19.21 -20.11 -15.68
N SER A 172 19.17 -20.70 -16.87
CA SER A 172 20.16 -20.51 -17.93
C SER A 172 20.13 -19.09 -18.50
N VAL A 173 21.29 -18.64 -18.99
CA VAL A 173 21.44 -17.33 -19.64
C VAL A 173 20.67 -17.27 -20.96
N SER A 174 20.62 -18.40 -21.69
CA SER A 174 19.87 -18.57 -22.93
C SER A 174 18.38 -18.34 -22.71
N PHE A 175 17.82 -18.87 -21.62
CA PHE A 175 16.43 -18.63 -21.26
C PHE A 175 16.16 -17.15 -21.00
N ILE A 176 17.02 -16.47 -20.22
CA ILE A 176 16.87 -15.04 -19.94
C ILE A 176 16.89 -14.20 -21.22
N LYS A 177 17.84 -14.49 -22.12
CA LYS A 177 17.93 -13.83 -23.44
C LYS A 177 16.67 -14.03 -24.28
N GLN A 178 16.10 -15.24 -24.25
CA GLN A 178 14.89 -15.55 -24.98
C GLN A 178 13.67 -14.80 -24.42
N ILE A 179 13.51 -14.76 -23.08
CA ILE A 179 12.43 -13.98 -22.44
C ILE A 179 12.60 -12.48 -22.70
N ALA A 180 13.83 -11.96 -22.59
CA ALA A 180 14.12 -10.57 -22.92
C ALA A 180 13.86 -10.26 -24.40
N ALA A 181 14.12 -11.21 -25.31
CA ALA A 181 13.79 -11.06 -26.73
C ALA A 181 12.27 -10.90 -26.96
N TYR A 182 11.42 -11.62 -26.22
CA TYR A 182 9.95 -11.41 -26.31
C TYR A 182 9.53 -10.01 -25.84
N VAL A 183 10.20 -9.46 -24.81
CA VAL A 183 9.93 -8.08 -24.37
C VAL A 183 10.47 -7.05 -25.38
N ASN A 184 11.61 -7.34 -26.02
CA ASN A 184 12.25 -6.48 -27.01
C ASN A 184 11.55 -6.48 -28.39
N GLN A 185 10.64 -7.42 -28.64
CA GLN A 185 9.87 -7.46 -29.88
C GLN A 185 8.68 -6.48 -29.85
N PRO A 186 8.43 -5.75 -30.95
CA PRO A 186 7.35 -4.75 -31.02
C PRO A 186 5.95 -5.35 -31.14
N MET A 187 5.84 -6.64 -31.50
CA MET A 187 4.56 -7.30 -31.79
C MET A 187 4.56 -8.71 -31.19
N VAL A 188 4.14 -8.81 -29.93
CA VAL A 188 3.98 -10.07 -29.19
C VAL A 188 2.56 -10.12 -28.62
N ASP A 189 2.01 -11.32 -28.49
CA ASP A 189 0.72 -11.51 -27.84
C ASP A 189 0.71 -10.92 -26.42
N VAL A 190 -0.43 -10.35 -26.03
CA VAL A 190 -0.62 -9.68 -24.73
C VAL A 190 -0.28 -10.62 -23.57
N SER A 191 -0.71 -11.88 -23.65
CA SER A 191 -0.51 -12.86 -22.57
C SER A 191 0.97 -13.26 -22.42
N ILE A 192 1.68 -13.44 -23.54
CA ILE A 192 3.12 -13.76 -23.56
C ILE A 192 3.91 -12.58 -22.98
N LEU A 193 3.62 -11.36 -23.42
CA LEU A 193 4.32 -10.17 -22.96
C LEU A 193 4.10 -9.96 -21.45
N GLN A 194 2.86 -10.11 -20.97
CA GLN A 194 2.52 -10.01 -19.56
C GLN A 194 3.32 -11.01 -18.70
N ARG A 195 3.32 -12.29 -19.08
CA ARG A 195 4.06 -13.34 -18.35
C ARG A 195 5.57 -13.13 -18.45
N SER A 196 6.08 -12.68 -19.59
CA SER A 196 7.50 -12.39 -19.77
C SER A 196 7.98 -11.24 -18.87
N LEU A 197 7.22 -10.14 -18.82
CA LEU A 197 7.51 -9.01 -17.92
C LEU A 197 7.47 -9.46 -16.45
N ALA A 198 6.46 -10.24 -16.07
CA ALA A 198 6.36 -10.80 -14.72
C ALA A 198 7.58 -11.66 -14.38
N ILE A 199 7.98 -12.59 -15.25
CA ILE A 199 9.14 -13.47 -15.02
C ILE A 199 10.41 -12.64 -14.82
N LEU A 200 10.68 -11.65 -15.68
CA LEU A 200 11.86 -10.78 -15.56
C LEU A 200 11.84 -9.97 -14.25
N GLU A 201 10.68 -9.46 -13.85
CA GLU A 201 10.54 -8.73 -12.59
C GLU A 201 10.88 -9.64 -11.40
N SER A 202 10.43 -10.91 -11.42
CA SER A 202 10.72 -11.88 -10.36
C SER A 202 12.21 -12.20 -10.29
N MET A 203 12.84 -12.39 -11.45
CA MET A 203 14.28 -12.63 -11.54
C MET A 203 15.08 -11.50 -10.91
N VAL A 204 14.70 -10.24 -11.22
CA VAL A 204 15.34 -9.04 -10.68
C VAL A 204 15.16 -8.94 -9.17
N LEU A 205 13.94 -9.19 -8.67
CA LEU A 205 13.65 -9.08 -7.23
C LEU A 205 14.37 -10.15 -6.39
N ASN A 206 14.54 -11.36 -6.92
CA ASN A 206 15.09 -12.50 -6.19
C ASN A 206 16.63 -12.64 -6.25
N SER A 207 17.31 -12.13 -7.30
CA SER A 207 18.78 -12.27 -7.41
C SER A 207 19.49 -11.05 -8.01
N HIS A 208 20.60 -10.64 -7.37
CA HIS A 208 21.44 -9.54 -7.87
C HIS A 208 22.22 -9.92 -9.14
N SER A 209 22.61 -11.19 -9.29
CA SER A 209 23.32 -11.67 -10.48
C SER A 209 22.41 -11.63 -11.72
N LEU A 210 21.13 -11.95 -11.54
CA LEU A 210 20.12 -11.90 -12.58
C LEU A 210 19.74 -10.46 -12.94
N TYR A 211 19.67 -9.56 -11.96
CA TYR A 211 19.48 -8.12 -12.22
C TYR A 211 20.48 -7.59 -13.25
N GLN A 212 21.78 -7.85 -13.06
CA GLN A 212 22.82 -7.35 -13.99
C GLN A 212 22.61 -7.87 -15.41
N ARG A 213 22.17 -9.12 -15.57
CA ARG A 213 21.90 -9.70 -16.89
C ARG A 213 20.63 -9.13 -17.51
N VAL A 214 19.54 -9.04 -16.76
CA VAL A 214 18.28 -8.47 -17.25
C VAL A 214 18.50 -7.02 -17.66
N ALA A 215 19.21 -6.23 -16.87
CA ALA A 215 19.53 -4.83 -17.19
C ALA A 215 20.37 -4.68 -18.48
N GLN A 216 21.21 -5.66 -18.83
CA GLN A 216 21.97 -5.67 -20.09
C GLN A 216 21.09 -6.04 -21.30
N GLU A 217 20.14 -6.94 -21.12
CA GLU A 217 19.30 -7.47 -22.21
C GLU A 217 18.04 -6.65 -22.46
N THR A 218 17.49 -5.98 -21.44
CA THR A 218 16.29 -5.14 -21.58
C THR A 218 16.64 -3.67 -21.73
N THR A 219 16.21 -3.04 -22.82
CA THR A 219 16.41 -1.60 -23.00
C THR A 219 15.27 -0.80 -22.37
N VAL A 220 15.60 0.28 -21.64
CA VAL A 220 14.62 1.21 -21.04
C VAL A 220 13.67 1.78 -22.11
N THR A 221 14.17 2.02 -23.32
CA THR A 221 13.38 2.52 -24.45
C THR A 221 12.22 1.59 -24.78
N GLN A 222 12.45 0.27 -24.80
CA GLN A 222 11.41 -0.70 -25.10
C GLN A 222 10.39 -0.80 -23.96
N LEU A 223 10.82 -0.82 -22.70
CA LEU A 223 9.90 -0.82 -21.57
C LEU A 223 8.94 0.38 -21.61
N ILE A 224 9.45 1.53 -22.07
CA ILE A 224 8.64 2.73 -22.27
C ILE A 224 7.63 2.57 -23.41
N THR A 225 7.95 1.88 -24.50
CA THR A 225 6.97 1.59 -25.56
C THR A 225 5.79 0.75 -25.05
N HIS A 226 6.04 -0.15 -24.10
CA HIS A 226 4.97 -0.96 -23.48
C HIS A 226 4.03 -0.14 -22.61
N LEU A 227 4.48 1.01 -22.07
CA LEU A 227 3.63 1.94 -21.33
C LEU A 227 2.65 2.71 -22.23
N GLN A 228 2.96 2.82 -23.51
CA GLN A 228 2.12 3.55 -24.49
C GLN A 228 0.94 2.72 -24.99
N VAL A 229 0.91 1.41 -24.68
CA VAL A 229 -0.16 0.49 -25.05
C VAL A 229 -1.42 0.76 -24.22
N SER A 230 -2.61 0.57 -24.81
CA SER A 230 -3.91 0.80 -24.14
C SER A 230 -4.28 -0.21 -23.04
N ASN A 231 -3.50 -1.29 -22.88
CA ASN A 231 -3.79 -2.36 -21.91
C ASN A 231 -3.14 -2.03 -20.56
N GLN A 232 -3.98 -1.81 -19.55
CA GLN A 232 -3.55 -1.44 -18.21
C GLN A 232 -2.71 -2.52 -17.52
N GLU A 233 -2.94 -3.81 -17.80
CA GLU A 233 -2.14 -4.88 -17.19
C GLU A 233 -0.71 -4.84 -17.71
N ILE A 234 -0.51 -4.70 -19.03
CA ILE A 234 0.82 -4.54 -19.61
C ILE A 234 1.53 -3.32 -19.01
N GLN A 235 0.82 -2.20 -18.88
CA GLN A 235 1.36 -1.01 -18.24
C GLN A 235 1.78 -1.29 -16.79
N THR A 236 0.98 -2.03 -16.01
CA THR A 236 1.28 -2.37 -14.60
C THR A 236 2.56 -3.21 -14.53
N TYR A 237 2.68 -4.28 -15.33
CA TYR A 237 3.86 -5.14 -15.32
C TYR A 237 5.11 -4.43 -15.86
N ALA A 238 4.96 -3.52 -16.83
CA ALA A 238 6.06 -2.72 -17.33
C ALA A 238 6.58 -1.74 -16.25
N ILE A 239 5.69 -1.06 -15.51
CA ILE A 239 6.10 -0.22 -14.38
C ILE A 239 6.69 -1.07 -13.25
N ALA A 240 6.10 -2.21 -12.93
CA ALA A 240 6.61 -3.11 -11.90
C ALA A 240 8.05 -3.57 -12.21
N LEU A 241 8.35 -3.90 -13.47
CA LEU A 241 9.71 -4.22 -13.90
C LEU A 241 10.65 -3.01 -13.80
N ILE A 242 10.21 -1.81 -14.20
CA ILE A 242 11.00 -0.56 -14.03
C ILE A 242 11.29 -0.33 -12.55
N ASN A 243 10.29 -0.47 -11.67
CA ASN A 243 10.43 -0.34 -10.22
C ASN A 243 11.41 -1.37 -9.65
N ALA A 244 11.31 -2.63 -10.08
CA ALA A 244 12.20 -3.71 -9.64
C ALA A 244 13.66 -3.44 -10.06
N LEU A 245 13.88 -3.02 -11.31
CA LEU A 245 15.20 -2.62 -11.81
C LEU A 245 15.74 -1.45 -10.99
N PHE A 246 14.91 -0.45 -10.71
CA PHE A 246 15.33 0.74 -10.00
C PHE A 246 15.66 0.47 -8.53
N LEU A 247 14.84 -0.37 -7.87
CA LEU A 247 15.06 -0.82 -6.49
C LEU A 247 16.35 -1.63 -6.32
N LYS A 248 16.70 -2.47 -7.29
CA LYS A 248 17.91 -3.33 -7.24
C LYS A 248 19.16 -2.68 -7.82
N THR A 249 19.03 -1.49 -8.39
CA THR A 249 20.18 -0.74 -8.92
C THR A 249 21.10 -0.30 -7.77
N PRO A 250 22.41 -0.61 -7.85
CA PRO A 250 23.41 -0.11 -6.92
C PRO A 250 23.37 1.41 -6.76
N GLU A 251 23.68 1.90 -5.57
CA GLU A 251 23.59 3.33 -5.23
C GLU A 251 24.41 4.22 -6.18
N ASP A 252 25.59 3.75 -6.59
CA ASP A 252 26.50 4.44 -7.50
C ASP A 252 25.93 4.66 -8.92
N ARG A 253 25.01 3.79 -9.37
CA ARG A 253 24.41 3.88 -10.72
C ARG A 253 22.97 4.35 -10.72
N ARG A 254 22.36 4.52 -9.54
CA ARG A 254 20.94 4.86 -9.41
C ARG A 254 20.61 6.20 -10.05
N GLN A 255 21.50 7.18 -9.90
CA GLN A 255 21.34 8.51 -10.49
C GLN A 255 21.47 8.50 -12.02
N GLU A 256 22.37 7.68 -12.57
CA GLU A 256 22.52 7.48 -14.02
C GLU A 256 21.26 6.85 -14.62
N MET A 257 20.72 5.81 -13.96
CA MET A 257 19.47 5.18 -14.36
C MET A 257 18.29 6.17 -14.33
N ALA A 258 18.18 6.96 -13.26
CA ALA A 258 17.15 7.99 -13.15
C ALA A 258 17.26 9.05 -14.26
N SER A 259 18.49 9.48 -14.59
CA SER A 259 18.73 10.42 -15.68
C SER A 259 18.33 9.84 -17.04
N THR A 260 18.60 8.55 -17.29
CA THR A 260 18.17 7.84 -18.50
C THR A 260 16.65 7.79 -18.62
N LEU A 261 15.95 7.49 -17.51
CA LEU A 261 14.47 7.47 -17.48
C LEU A 261 13.86 8.86 -17.74
N ALA A 262 14.48 9.91 -17.19
CA ALA A 262 14.06 11.29 -17.42
C ALA A 262 14.28 11.72 -18.89
N GLN A 263 15.44 11.43 -19.47
CA GLN A 263 15.76 11.72 -20.88
C GLN A 263 14.78 11.06 -21.86
N LYS A 264 14.21 9.91 -21.49
CA LYS A 264 13.21 9.20 -22.29
C LYS A 264 11.76 9.63 -22.00
N HIS A 265 11.57 10.73 -21.28
CA HIS A 265 10.27 11.32 -20.96
C HIS A 265 9.28 10.38 -20.24
N LEU A 266 9.77 9.47 -19.39
CA LEU A 266 8.95 8.51 -18.64
C LEU A 266 7.77 9.18 -17.92
N ARG A 267 8.02 10.30 -17.23
CA ARG A 267 6.98 11.05 -16.50
C ARG A 267 5.87 11.56 -17.41
N GLY A 268 6.22 12.12 -18.57
CA GLY A 268 5.24 12.60 -19.55
C GLY A 268 4.39 11.48 -20.12
N ILE A 269 4.99 10.30 -20.34
CA ILE A 269 4.29 9.11 -20.83
C ILE A 269 3.32 8.58 -19.77
N ILE A 270 3.75 8.44 -18.51
CA ILE A 270 2.88 8.06 -17.40
C ILE A 270 1.72 9.05 -17.25
N LEU A 271 2.01 10.35 -17.31
CA LEU A 271 0.99 11.39 -17.20
C LEU A 271 -0.08 11.26 -18.31
N ASN A 272 0.32 11.04 -19.56
CA ASN A 272 -0.59 11.03 -20.70
C ASN A 272 -1.30 9.68 -20.91
N HIS A 273 -0.61 8.56 -20.69
CA HIS A 273 -1.10 7.21 -20.98
C HIS A 273 -1.67 6.46 -19.77
N ILE A 274 -1.48 6.98 -18.55
CA ILE A 274 -1.99 6.34 -17.33
C ILE A 274 -2.84 7.32 -16.51
N ILE A 275 -2.30 8.48 -16.14
CA ILE A 275 -2.96 9.40 -15.21
C ILE A 275 -4.11 10.20 -15.86
N ARG A 276 -3.91 10.72 -17.08
CA ARG A 276 -4.90 11.55 -17.79
C ARG A 276 -5.85 10.77 -18.68
N VAL A 277 -5.69 9.44 -18.75
CA VAL A 277 -6.59 8.60 -19.55
C VAL A 277 -7.97 8.56 -18.90
N ASN A 278 -9.02 8.53 -19.70
CA ASN A 278 -10.42 8.53 -19.27
C ASN A 278 -10.86 7.19 -18.61
N ARG A 279 -9.93 6.48 -17.96
CA ARG A 279 -10.13 5.19 -17.29
C ARG A 279 -9.56 5.27 -15.88
N PRO A 280 -10.26 4.75 -14.86
CA PRO A 280 -9.75 4.77 -13.50
C PRO A 280 -8.51 3.89 -13.36
N VAL A 281 -7.56 4.35 -12.55
CA VAL A 281 -6.37 3.59 -12.19
C VAL A 281 -6.77 2.48 -11.22
N LYS A 282 -6.52 1.21 -11.57
CA LYS A 282 -6.75 0.06 -10.67
C LYS A 282 -5.78 0.09 -9.48
N ALA A 283 -6.13 -0.59 -8.40
CA ALA A 283 -5.33 -0.63 -7.17
C ALA A 283 -3.87 -1.05 -7.40
N GLU A 284 -3.63 -2.12 -8.17
CA GLU A 284 -2.27 -2.58 -8.49
C GLU A 284 -1.44 -1.52 -9.24
N MET A 285 -2.04 -0.85 -10.22
CA MET A 285 -1.35 0.23 -10.94
C MET A 285 -1.07 1.41 -10.02
N ALA A 286 -2.03 1.79 -9.16
CA ALA A 286 -1.84 2.86 -8.19
C ALA A 286 -0.70 2.54 -7.20
N HIS A 287 -0.60 1.29 -6.76
CA HIS A 287 0.53 0.79 -5.98
C HIS A 287 1.86 0.97 -6.73
N GLN A 288 1.94 0.54 -7.99
CA GLN A 288 3.16 0.68 -8.78
C GLN A 288 3.56 2.16 -9.01
N LEU A 289 2.59 3.06 -9.15
CA LEU A 289 2.85 4.51 -9.22
C LEU A 289 3.35 5.08 -7.88
N TYR A 290 2.79 4.62 -6.77
CA TYR A 290 3.28 4.95 -5.43
C TYR A 290 4.73 4.49 -5.24
N VAL A 291 5.04 3.22 -5.56
CA VAL A 291 6.40 2.67 -5.49
C VAL A 291 7.37 3.51 -6.33
N LEU A 292 7.00 3.83 -7.58
CA LEU A 292 7.83 4.66 -8.45
C LEU A 292 8.07 6.05 -7.86
N GLN A 293 7.04 6.65 -7.25
CA GLN A 293 7.15 7.97 -6.63
C GLN A 293 8.08 7.95 -5.41
N VAL A 294 7.98 6.93 -4.55
CA VAL A 294 8.88 6.75 -3.40
C VAL A 294 10.32 6.56 -3.87
N LEU A 295 10.56 5.66 -4.82
CA LEU A 295 11.91 5.43 -5.35
C LEU A 295 12.49 6.69 -5.99
N THR A 296 11.65 7.49 -6.65
CA THR A 296 12.04 8.78 -7.23
C THR A 296 12.44 9.79 -6.16
N PHE A 297 11.69 9.85 -5.05
CA PHE A 297 12.02 10.73 -3.93
C PHE A 297 13.30 10.29 -3.22
N ASN A 298 13.55 8.98 -3.10
CA ASN A 298 14.76 8.47 -2.45
C ASN A 298 16.05 8.81 -3.21
N LEU A 299 15.98 9.26 -4.47
CA LEU A 299 17.14 9.87 -5.15
C LEU A 299 17.64 11.15 -4.47
N LEU A 300 16.75 11.84 -3.76
CA LEU A 300 17.08 13.06 -3.04
C LEU A 300 17.77 12.77 -1.69
N GLU A 301 17.68 11.53 -1.19
CA GLU A 301 18.22 11.12 0.10
C GLU A 301 19.74 11.32 0.17
N GLU A 302 20.46 10.98 -0.90
CA GLU A 302 21.92 11.16 -0.98
C GLU A 302 22.29 12.64 -0.71
N ARG A 303 21.62 13.56 -1.41
CA ARG A 303 21.83 15.02 -1.24
C ARG A 303 21.30 15.53 0.09
N MET A 304 20.22 14.94 0.60
CA MET A 304 19.64 15.25 1.91
C MET A 304 20.59 14.91 3.07
N MET A 305 21.35 13.82 2.92
CA MET A 305 22.29 13.31 3.92
C MET A 305 23.73 13.77 3.69
N THR A 306 24.02 14.37 2.53
CA THR A 306 25.33 14.99 2.24
C THR A 306 25.46 16.30 3.02
N LYS A 307 26.47 16.36 3.90
CA LYS A 307 26.86 17.58 4.61
C LYS A 307 27.69 18.46 3.69
N MET A 308 27.48 19.77 3.76
CA MET A 308 28.38 20.73 3.11
C MET A 308 29.75 20.68 3.78
N ASP A 309 30.84 20.68 3.00
CA ASP A 309 32.18 20.93 3.54
C ASP A 309 32.40 22.44 3.61
N PRO A 310 32.50 23.03 4.82
CA PRO A 310 32.68 24.46 4.94
C PRO A 310 34.01 24.94 4.38
N ASN A 311 35.00 24.08 4.08
CA ASN A 311 36.30 24.45 3.54
C ASN A 311 36.37 24.35 2.01
N ASP A 312 35.41 23.68 1.37
CA ASP A 312 35.37 23.51 -0.08
C ASP A 312 34.97 24.83 -0.75
N GLN A 313 35.86 25.37 -1.58
CA GLN A 313 35.62 26.63 -2.29
C GLN A 313 34.48 26.51 -3.30
N THR A 314 34.33 25.37 -3.98
CA THR A 314 33.30 25.19 -5.00
C THR A 314 31.89 25.25 -4.42
N GLN A 315 31.69 24.70 -3.23
CA GLN A 315 30.42 24.74 -2.51
C GLN A 315 30.14 26.15 -1.98
N ARG A 316 31.16 26.86 -1.49
CA ARG A 316 31.05 28.27 -1.09
C ARG A 316 30.68 29.18 -2.27
N ASP A 317 31.18 28.89 -3.46
CA ASP A 317 30.87 29.67 -4.67
C ASP A 317 29.37 29.58 -5.02
N ILE A 318 28.69 28.48 -4.68
CA ILE A 318 27.23 28.35 -4.84
C ILE A 318 26.49 29.32 -3.90
N ILE A 319 26.92 29.43 -2.64
CA ILE A 319 26.33 30.39 -1.69
C ILE A 319 26.63 31.83 -2.12
N PHE A 320 27.83 32.07 -2.65
CA PHE A 320 28.20 33.36 -3.21
C PHE A 320 27.30 33.73 -4.39
N GLU A 321 26.99 32.77 -5.27
CA GLU A 321 26.07 32.97 -6.39
C GLU A 321 24.66 33.32 -5.93
N LEU A 322 24.14 32.67 -4.88
CA LEU A 322 22.85 33.03 -4.26
C LEU A 322 22.82 34.48 -3.78
N ARG A 323 23.89 34.93 -3.12
CA ARG A 323 24.05 36.31 -2.69
C ARG A 323 24.11 37.26 -3.89
N ARG A 324 24.92 36.93 -4.89
CA ARG A 324 25.11 37.74 -6.10
C ARG A 324 23.78 37.98 -6.81
N ILE A 325 22.97 36.94 -7.00
CA ILE A 325 21.65 37.04 -7.64
C ILE A 325 20.71 37.96 -6.84
N ALA A 326 20.79 37.97 -5.51
CA ALA A 326 19.90 38.75 -4.65
C ALA A 326 20.27 40.23 -4.53
N PHE A 327 21.56 40.57 -4.48
CA PHE A 327 22.02 41.91 -4.10
C PHE A 327 22.92 42.61 -5.11
N ASP A 328 23.60 41.88 -6.01
CA ASP A 328 24.53 42.52 -6.94
C ASP A 328 23.80 42.93 -8.23
N GLY A 329 23.39 44.21 -8.25
CA GLY A 329 23.21 45.00 -9.48
C GLY A 329 24.43 45.91 -9.69
N ASP A 330 25.29 45.56 -10.66
CA ASP A 330 26.30 46.37 -11.37
C ASP A 330 27.21 47.36 -10.60
N SER A 331 27.35 47.28 -9.28
CA SER A 331 28.21 48.22 -8.52
C SER A 331 29.20 47.49 -7.61
N ASP A 332 30.36 47.18 -8.18
CA ASP A 332 31.46 46.47 -7.52
C ASP A 332 32.27 47.43 -6.61
N PRO A 333 32.26 47.27 -5.27
CA PRO A 333 33.02 48.16 -4.39
C PRO A 333 34.50 47.73 -4.32
N SER A 334 35.40 48.72 -4.38
CA SER A 334 36.85 48.52 -4.29
C SER A 334 37.32 48.31 -2.84
N GLY A 335 37.98 47.17 -2.57
CA GLY A 335 38.67 46.85 -1.32
C GLY A 335 38.23 45.54 -0.64
N THR A 336 39.19 44.64 -0.37
CA THR A 336 38.97 43.27 0.16
C THR A 336 38.39 43.21 1.57
N GLU A 337 38.74 44.14 2.48
CA GLU A 337 38.20 44.16 3.84
C GLU A 337 36.78 44.73 3.91
N LYS A 338 36.50 45.79 3.13
CA LYS A 338 35.14 46.34 2.99
C LYS A 338 34.20 45.29 2.38
N ARG A 339 34.68 44.50 1.41
CA ARG A 339 33.92 43.37 0.83
C ARG A 339 33.53 42.31 1.86
N LYS A 340 34.45 41.87 2.74
CA LYS A 340 34.12 40.88 3.78
C LYS A 340 33.03 41.37 4.74
N ALA A 341 33.10 42.63 5.18
CA ALA A 341 32.07 43.21 6.04
C ALA A 341 30.70 43.33 5.32
N ILE A 342 30.71 43.65 4.03
CA ILE A 342 29.51 43.66 3.18
C ILE A 342 28.94 42.25 3.06
N TYR A 343 29.77 41.23 2.82
CA TYR A 343 29.31 39.85 2.68
C TYR A 343 28.66 39.32 3.96
N ILE A 344 29.26 39.58 5.13
CA ILE A 344 28.67 39.18 6.42
C ILE A 344 27.31 39.86 6.63
N LYS A 345 27.19 41.14 6.26
CA LYS A 345 25.92 41.86 6.31
C LYS A 345 24.90 41.25 5.34
N ASP A 346 25.29 40.92 4.12
CA ASP A 346 24.41 40.35 3.10
C ASP A 346 23.93 38.95 3.48
N TYR A 347 24.81 38.10 4.05
CA TYR A 347 24.41 36.81 4.58
C TYR A 347 23.49 36.92 5.79
N LYS A 348 23.67 37.96 6.62
CA LYS A 348 22.72 38.29 7.68
C LYS A 348 21.36 38.72 7.10
N MET A 349 21.35 39.54 6.05
CA MET A 349 20.13 39.97 5.36
C MET A 349 19.42 38.82 4.61
N LEU A 350 20.17 37.84 4.10
CA LEU A 350 19.61 36.58 3.59
C LEU A 350 19.02 35.69 4.69
N GLY A 351 19.19 36.04 5.97
CA GLY A 351 18.61 35.29 7.08
C GLY A 351 19.31 33.96 7.38
N PHE A 352 20.62 33.86 7.11
CA PHE A 352 21.43 32.75 7.61
C PHE A 352 21.68 32.87 9.11
N THR A 353 21.76 31.73 9.80
CA THR A 353 22.01 31.67 11.25
C THR A 353 23.44 32.07 11.55
N ASN A 354 24.38 31.57 10.74
CA ASN A 354 25.79 31.98 10.81
C ASN A 354 26.15 32.94 9.66
N PRO A 355 26.10 34.27 9.87
CA PRO A 355 26.41 35.24 8.83
C PRO A 355 27.91 35.32 8.51
N VAL A 356 28.78 34.81 9.39
CA VAL A 356 30.24 34.78 9.16
C VAL A 356 30.61 33.64 8.21
N ASN A 357 29.97 32.50 8.38
CA ASN A 357 30.14 31.36 7.48
C ASN A 357 28.81 30.60 7.31
N PRO A 358 28.00 30.96 6.29
CA PRO A 358 26.69 30.33 6.06
C PRO A 358 26.81 28.85 5.67
N ALA A 359 27.99 28.38 5.26
CA ALA A 359 28.21 26.97 4.94
C ALA A 359 27.97 26.04 6.15
N ILE A 360 28.14 26.56 7.37
CA ILE A 360 27.92 25.80 8.60
C ILE A 360 26.44 25.39 8.75
N ASP A 361 25.51 26.21 8.26
CA ASP A 361 24.07 25.92 8.35
C ASP A 361 23.70 24.66 7.53
N PHE A 362 24.45 24.37 6.45
CA PHE A 362 24.27 23.20 5.58
C PHE A 362 25.06 21.95 6.03
N THR A 363 25.76 22.03 7.18
CA THR A 363 26.39 20.84 7.80
C THR A 363 25.38 19.98 8.57
N GLN A 364 24.19 20.53 8.85
CA GLN A 364 23.10 19.82 9.51
C GLN A 364 22.34 18.96 8.51
N THR A 365 22.22 17.66 8.79
CA THR A 365 21.46 16.71 7.98
C THR A 365 20.39 16.03 8.84
N PRO A 366 19.14 15.92 8.36
CA PRO A 366 18.59 16.57 7.16
C PRO A 366 18.43 18.10 7.34
N PRO A 367 18.50 18.92 6.25
CA PRO A 367 18.49 18.52 4.84
C PRO A 367 19.84 18.64 4.10
N GLY A 368 20.93 19.03 4.77
CA GLY A 368 22.26 19.11 4.16
C GLY A 368 22.32 19.95 2.88
N MET A 369 22.99 19.41 1.86
CA MET A 369 23.16 20.04 0.55
C MET A 369 21.86 20.16 -0.27
N LEU A 370 20.82 19.37 0.03
CA LEU A 370 19.54 19.44 -0.69
C LEU A 370 18.87 20.81 -0.53
N ALA A 371 18.99 21.44 0.65
CA ALA A 371 18.46 22.80 0.85
C ALA A 371 19.19 23.84 -0.01
N LEU A 372 20.50 23.68 -0.21
CA LEU A 372 21.29 24.55 -1.07
C LEU A 372 20.87 24.40 -2.53
N ASP A 373 20.66 23.16 -2.98
CA ASP A 373 20.19 22.85 -4.34
C ASP A 373 18.79 23.47 -4.59
N ASN A 374 17.88 23.38 -3.61
CA ASN A 374 16.55 23.98 -3.67
C ASN A 374 16.59 25.51 -3.76
N MET A 375 17.43 26.16 -2.93
CA MET A 375 17.61 27.61 -2.98
C MET A 375 18.19 28.05 -4.33
N LEU A 376 19.19 27.33 -4.85
CA LEU A 376 19.81 27.63 -6.13
C LEU A 376 18.83 27.46 -7.29
N TYR A 377 17.98 26.44 -7.23
CA TYR A 377 16.91 26.25 -8.21
C TYR A 377 15.95 27.44 -8.20
N LEU A 378 15.47 27.87 -7.03
CA LEU A 378 14.61 29.04 -6.89
C LEU A 378 15.29 30.30 -7.46
N ALA A 379 16.56 30.53 -7.14
CA ALA A 379 17.31 31.71 -7.58
C ALA A 379 17.57 31.73 -9.10
N LYS A 380 17.82 30.59 -9.72
CA LYS A 380 18.13 30.49 -11.17
C LYS A 380 16.89 30.38 -12.05
N VAL A 381 15.88 29.62 -11.62
CA VAL A 381 14.69 29.34 -12.44
C VAL A 381 13.61 30.40 -12.21
N HIS A 382 13.38 30.79 -10.95
CA HIS A 382 12.37 31.78 -10.55
C HIS A 382 13.01 33.02 -9.93
N GLN A 383 13.98 33.60 -10.63
CA GLN A 383 14.82 34.70 -10.15
C GLN A 383 13.99 35.86 -9.57
N ASP A 384 12.94 36.31 -10.26
CA ASP A 384 12.08 37.40 -9.79
C ASP A 384 11.39 37.08 -8.45
N THR A 385 10.96 35.83 -8.27
CA THR A 385 10.33 35.37 -7.02
C THR A 385 11.36 35.32 -5.90
N TYR A 386 12.57 34.82 -6.18
CA TYR A 386 13.67 34.79 -5.23
C TYR A 386 14.04 36.21 -4.77
N ILE A 387 14.35 37.11 -5.72
CA ILE A 387 14.73 38.50 -5.42
C ILE A 387 13.64 39.19 -4.62
N ARG A 388 12.37 39.04 -5.03
CA ARG A 388 11.23 39.60 -4.30
C ARG A 388 11.18 39.10 -2.85
N ILE A 389 11.27 37.79 -2.63
CA ILE A 389 11.25 37.21 -1.28
C ILE A 389 12.41 37.74 -0.42
N VAL A 390 13.62 37.82 -0.98
CA VAL A 390 14.78 38.29 -0.23
C VAL A 390 14.64 39.77 0.09
N LEU A 391 14.37 40.62 -0.89
CA LEU A 391 14.32 42.07 -0.70
C LEU A 391 13.15 42.52 0.19
N GLU A 392 11.99 41.84 0.12
CA GLU A 392 10.85 42.11 1.00
C GLU A 392 11.17 41.89 2.48
N ASN A 393 12.17 41.05 2.80
CA ASN A 393 12.55 40.69 4.16
C ASN A 393 13.92 41.27 4.58
N CYS A 394 14.49 42.23 3.84
CA CYS A 394 15.78 42.86 4.14
C CYS A 394 15.66 44.24 4.85
N SER A 395 14.45 44.65 5.26
CA SER A 395 14.18 45.98 5.83
C SER A 395 14.55 46.08 7.32
N ARG A 396 15.75 46.58 7.58
CA ARG A 396 16.48 46.68 8.86
C ARG A 396 15.74 47.15 10.12
N GLU A 397 14.54 47.73 10.00
CA GLU A 397 13.76 48.24 11.14
C GLU A 397 12.58 47.34 11.51
N ASP A 398 12.28 46.31 10.70
CA ASP A 398 11.12 45.45 10.91
C ASP A 398 11.47 44.22 11.76
N LYS A 399 10.76 44.03 12.88
CA LYS A 399 10.88 42.80 13.70
C LYS A 399 10.22 41.59 13.04
N HIS A 400 9.51 41.81 11.93
CA HIS A 400 8.76 40.82 11.20
C HIS A 400 9.49 40.28 9.95
N GLU A 401 10.79 40.52 9.81
CA GLU A 401 11.60 39.93 8.74
C GLU A 401 11.60 38.40 8.82
N CYS A 402 11.25 37.73 7.72
CA CYS A 402 11.37 36.28 7.60
C CYS A 402 12.79 35.89 7.19
N PRO A 403 13.53 35.10 8.01
CA PRO A 403 14.89 34.72 7.69
C PRO A 403 14.91 33.68 6.57
N PHE A 404 15.21 34.09 5.33
CA PHE A 404 15.13 33.21 4.16
C PHE A 404 16.00 31.95 4.28
N GLY A 405 17.28 32.10 4.62
CA GLY A 405 18.23 31.00 4.77
C GLY A 405 17.75 29.94 5.75
N ARG A 406 17.44 30.35 6.98
CA ARG A 406 16.88 29.47 8.02
C ARG A 406 15.54 28.85 7.60
N SER A 407 14.64 29.63 6.99
CA SER A 407 13.32 29.16 6.55
C SER A 407 13.40 28.11 5.45
N ALA A 408 14.28 28.29 4.46
CA ALA A 408 14.43 27.36 3.35
C ALA A 408 15.10 26.05 3.77
N ILE A 409 16.03 26.06 4.72
CA ILE A 409 16.60 24.84 5.32
C ILE A 409 15.52 24.09 6.10
N GLU A 410 14.80 24.75 7.00
CA GLU A 410 13.76 24.10 7.81
C GLU A 410 12.59 23.61 6.93
N LEU A 411 12.22 24.38 5.90
CA LEU A 411 11.19 23.97 4.96
C LEU A 411 11.62 22.72 4.19
N THR A 412 12.86 22.67 3.69
CA THR A 412 13.36 21.48 2.97
C THR A 412 13.29 20.24 3.86
N ARG A 413 13.73 20.35 5.13
CA ARG A 413 13.61 19.27 6.12
C ARG A 413 12.16 18.84 6.32
N MET A 414 11.25 19.80 6.52
CA MET A 414 9.83 19.53 6.69
C MET A 414 9.22 18.80 5.48
N LEU A 415 9.58 19.22 4.26
CA LEU A 415 9.09 18.56 3.04
C LEU A 415 9.61 17.12 2.92
N CYS A 416 10.87 16.88 3.29
CA CYS A 416 11.43 15.54 3.38
C CYS A 416 10.65 14.66 4.37
N ASP A 417 10.31 15.19 5.55
CA ASP A 417 9.51 14.47 6.55
C ASP A 417 8.09 14.16 6.05
N ILE A 418 7.41 15.15 5.43
CA ILE A 418 6.03 15.00 4.94
C ILE A 418 5.96 13.96 3.83
N LEU A 419 6.95 13.95 2.94
CA LEU A 419 7.00 13.05 1.78
C LEU A 419 7.76 11.74 2.07
N GLN A 420 8.22 11.55 3.31
CA GLN A 420 8.93 10.34 3.77
C GLN A 420 10.13 9.99 2.87
N VAL A 421 10.95 11.00 2.54
CA VAL A 421 12.15 10.81 1.70
C VAL A 421 13.17 9.94 2.42
N GLY A 422 13.60 8.84 1.78
CA GLY A 422 14.53 7.84 2.33
C GLY A 422 13.85 6.58 2.86
N GLU A 423 12.52 6.56 2.95
CA GLU A 423 11.77 5.36 3.36
C GLU A 423 11.60 4.39 2.18
N LEU A 424 11.60 3.09 2.46
CA LEU A 424 11.33 2.06 1.44
C LEU A 424 9.82 1.98 1.14
N PRO A 425 9.42 1.62 -0.09
CA PRO A 425 8.01 1.54 -0.45
C PRO A 425 7.25 0.43 0.30
N ASN A 426 6.07 0.76 0.83
CA ASN A 426 5.20 -0.13 1.60
C ASN A 426 4.30 -0.98 0.70
N GLU A 427 4.15 -2.28 0.98
CA GLU A 427 3.45 -3.24 0.09
C GLU A 427 1.92 -3.06 -0.01
N GLY A 428 1.30 -2.30 0.91
CA GLY A 428 -0.16 -2.07 0.93
C GLY A 428 -0.60 -0.66 0.57
N CYS A 429 0.35 0.25 0.29
CA CYS A 429 0.01 1.64 0.03
C CYS A 429 -0.26 1.86 -1.47
N ASN A 430 -1.41 2.47 -1.76
CA ASN A 430 -1.84 2.82 -3.11
C ASN A 430 -1.95 4.34 -3.30
N ASP A 431 -1.44 5.12 -2.33
CA ASP A 431 -1.62 6.56 -2.32
C ASP A 431 -0.42 7.28 -2.96
N PHE A 432 -0.65 7.92 -4.10
CA PHE A 432 0.36 8.68 -4.82
C PHE A 432 -0.16 10.10 -5.11
N HIS A 433 0.76 11.03 -5.35
CA HIS A 433 0.46 12.44 -5.60
C HIS A 433 0.66 12.77 -7.09
N PRO A 434 -0.42 12.89 -7.90
CA PRO A 434 -0.30 13.02 -9.35
C PRO A 434 0.49 14.27 -9.80
N MET A 435 0.49 15.33 -8.99
CA MET A 435 1.22 16.56 -9.29
C MET A 435 2.71 16.35 -9.53
N PHE A 436 3.36 15.36 -8.90
CA PHE A 436 4.80 15.12 -9.10
C PHE A 436 5.14 14.48 -10.46
N PHE A 437 4.14 14.02 -11.19
CA PHE A 437 4.29 13.53 -12.57
C PHE A 437 4.11 14.65 -13.61
N THR A 438 3.73 15.86 -13.19
CA THR A 438 3.45 16.97 -14.11
C THR A 438 4.69 17.75 -14.55
N HIS A 439 5.81 17.60 -13.84
CA HIS A 439 7.05 18.32 -14.11
C HIS A 439 8.26 17.42 -13.87
N GLU A 440 9.37 17.63 -14.60
CA GLU A 440 10.60 16.82 -14.42
C GLU A 440 11.28 17.12 -13.08
N ARG A 441 11.33 18.40 -12.72
CA ARG A 441 11.84 18.93 -11.44
C ARG A 441 10.68 19.28 -10.50
N ALA A 442 9.77 18.32 -10.31
CA ALA A 442 8.54 18.58 -9.54
C ALA A 442 8.80 18.81 -8.05
N TRP A 443 9.86 18.21 -7.49
CA TRP A 443 10.30 18.46 -6.12
C TRP A 443 10.67 19.93 -5.91
N GLU A 444 11.50 20.48 -6.79
CA GLU A 444 11.97 21.85 -6.67
C GLU A 444 10.86 22.87 -6.92
N GLU A 445 9.99 22.60 -7.90
CA GLU A 445 8.78 23.42 -8.10
C GLU A 445 7.86 23.39 -6.87
N PHE A 446 7.69 22.23 -6.24
CA PHE A 446 6.92 22.09 -5.01
C PHE A 446 7.56 22.90 -3.86
N PHE A 447 8.89 22.88 -3.73
CA PHE A 447 9.62 23.75 -2.80
C PHE A 447 9.35 25.24 -3.09
N CYS A 448 9.42 25.66 -4.36
CA CYS A 448 9.14 27.04 -4.77
C CYS A 448 7.71 27.50 -4.42
N VAL A 449 6.73 26.59 -4.46
CA VAL A 449 5.36 26.86 -4.00
C VAL A 449 5.31 27.00 -2.48
N CYS A 450 5.96 26.09 -1.76
CA CYS A 450 5.93 26.06 -0.30
C CYS A 450 6.67 27.23 0.34
N ILE A 451 7.77 27.73 -0.25
CA ILE A 451 8.50 28.89 0.28
C ILE A 451 7.71 30.20 0.11
N GLN A 452 6.91 30.31 -0.96
CA GLN A 452 5.98 31.42 -1.15
C GLN A 452 4.83 31.35 -0.15
N LEU A 453 4.29 30.14 0.10
CA LEU A 453 3.30 29.92 1.15
C LEU A 453 3.85 30.32 2.52
N LEU A 454 5.08 29.89 2.86
CA LEU A 454 5.72 30.21 4.12
C LEU A 454 5.82 31.73 4.32
N ASN A 455 6.29 32.47 3.31
CA ASN A 455 6.37 33.93 3.37
C ASN A 455 4.98 34.59 3.52
N LYS A 456 3.96 34.06 2.83
CA LYS A 456 2.58 34.53 2.98
C LYS A 456 2.07 34.29 4.41
N THR A 457 2.18 33.07 4.93
CA THR A 457 1.70 32.71 6.27
C THR A 457 2.46 33.48 7.35
N TRP A 458 3.76 33.71 7.18
CA TRP A 458 4.57 34.55 8.08
C TRP A 458 4.01 35.96 8.21
N LYS A 459 3.66 36.59 7.08
CA LYS A 459 3.05 37.93 7.04
C LYS A 459 1.63 37.93 7.60
N GLU A 460 0.82 36.91 7.30
CA GLU A 460 -0.54 36.77 7.85
C GLU A 460 -0.53 36.65 9.38
N MET A 461 0.46 35.95 9.94
CA MET A 461 0.64 35.82 11.38
C MET A 461 1.28 37.04 12.04
N ARG A 462 1.80 38.00 11.26
CA ARG A 462 2.69 39.07 11.74
C ARG A 462 3.77 38.50 12.67
N ALA A 463 4.38 37.40 12.23
CA ALA A 463 5.29 36.64 13.05
C ALA A 463 6.61 37.38 13.29
N THR A 464 7.28 37.05 14.38
CA THR A 464 8.66 37.48 14.66
C THR A 464 9.59 36.27 14.67
N ALA A 465 10.90 36.49 14.79
CA ALA A 465 11.88 35.39 14.86
C ALA A 465 11.61 34.37 15.99
N GLU A 466 10.91 34.76 17.07
CA GLU A 466 10.52 33.87 18.17
C GLU A 466 9.35 32.95 17.80
N ASP A 467 8.46 33.38 16.91
CA ASP A 467 7.31 32.60 16.46
C ASP A 467 7.65 31.63 15.33
N PHE A 468 8.92 31.58 14.90
CA PHE A 468 9.38 30.77 13.77
C PHE A 468 8.86 29.34 13.79
N ASN A 469 9.03 28.63 14.92
CA ASN A 469 8.59 27.23 15.04
C ASN A 469 7.05 27.09 14.95
N LYS A 470 6.30 28.08 15.43
CA LYS A 470 4.83 28.09 15.34
C LYS A 470 4.39 28.29 13.89
N VAL A 471 5.02 29.22 13.16
CA VAL A 471 4.76 29.43 11.73
C VAL A 471 5.05 28.15 10.96
N MET A 472 6.18 27.50 11.20
CA MET A 472 6.51 26.22 10.56
C MET A 472 5.47 25.13 10.84
N THR A 473 4.93 25.07 12.06
CA THR A 473 3.85 24.12 12.40
C THR A 473 2.57 24.40 11.61
N VAL A 474 2.18 25.67 11.46
CA VAL A 474 1.02 26.07 10.63
C VAL A 474 1.27 25.73 9.16
N VAL A 475 2.45 26.03 8.64
CA VAL A 475 2.83 25.74 7.25
C VAL A 475 2.81 24.23 6.98
N ARG A 476 3.33 23.42 7.92
CA ARG A 476 3.25 21.95 7.87
C ARG A 476 1.79 21.50 7.73
N GLU A 477 0.91 22.02 8.58
CA GLU A 477 -0.52 21.69 8.54
C GLU A 477 -1.20 22.13 7.23
N GLN A 478 -0.90 23.33 6.74
CA GLN A 478 -1.41 23.81 5.44
C GLN A 478 -1.01 22.87 4.30
N ILE A 479 0.25 22.44 4.27
CA ILE A 479 0.78 21.53 3.25
C ILE A 479 0.12 20.15 3.39
N THR A 480 0.08 19.57 4.58
CA THR A 480 -0.52 18.24 4.81
C THR A 480 -2.01 18.22 4.46
N ARG A 481 -2.78 19.23 4.88
CA ARG A 481 -4.21 19.35 4.49
C ARG A 481 -4.37 19.51 2.97
N ALA A 482 -3.50 20.29 2.31
CA ALA A 482 -3.56 20.45 0.86
C ALA A 482 -3.19 19.17 0.09
N LEU A 483 -2.20 18.41 0.56
CA LEU A 483 -1.79 17.13 -0.02
C LEU A 483 -2.88 16.06 0.14
N ALA A 484 -3.59 16.03 1.28
CA ALA A 484 -4.72 15.13 1.52
C ALA A 484 -5.85 15.30 0.48
N MET A 485 -5.98 16.50 -0.11
CA MET A 485 -6.95 16.76 -1.19
C MET A 485 -6.47 16.30 -2.58
N LYS A 486 -5.31 15.65 -2.70
CA LYS A 486 -4.71 15.09 -3.93
C LYS A 486 -4.81 16.01 -5.16
N PRO A 487 -4.16 17.19 -5.15
CA PRO A 487 -4.15 18.06 -6.32
C PRO A 487 -3.50 17.36 -7.53
N PRO A 488 -4.14 17.40 -8.72
CA PRO A 488 -3.62 16.79 -9.95
C PRO A 488 -2.47 17.57 -10.59
N SER A 489 -2.25 18.83 -10.20
CA SER A 489 -1.14 19.66 -10.71
C SER A 489 -0.64 20.65 -9.66
N LEU A 490 0.59 21.13 -9.85
CA LEU A 490 1.22 22.14 -8.99
C LEU A 490 0.45 23.47 -8.99
N GLU A 491 -0.23 23.82 -10.09
CA GLU A 491 -1.06 25.01 -10.14
C GLU A 491 -2.33 24.86 -9.29
N GLN A 492 -2.96 23.69 -9.32
CA GLN A 492 -4.11 23.42 -8.44
C GLN A 492 -3.70 23.36 -6.97
N LEU A 493 -2.48 22.88 -6.68
CA LEU A 493 -1.91 22.98 -5.34
C LEU A 493 -1.79 24.46 -4.91
N ARG A 494 -1.26 25.35 -5.77
CA ARG A 494 -1.19 26.81 -5.48
C ARG A 494 -2.57 27.38 -5.15
N VAL A 495 -3.60 27.03 -5.92
CA VAL A 495 -4.98 27.48 -5.66
C VAL A 495 -5.51 26.99 -4.31
N LYS A 496 -5.34 25.69 -4.00
CA LYS A 496 -5.76 25.11 -2.70
C LYS A 496 -5.02 25.72 -1.52
N LEU A 497 -3.72 25.99 -1.66
CA LEU A 497 -2.92 26.67 -0.64
C LEU A 497 -3.33 28.13 -0.46
N ARG A 498 -3.82 28.81 -1.51
CA ARG A 498 -4.37 30.16 -1.37
C ARG A 498 -5.66 30.17 -0.54
N SER A 499 -6.53 29.16 -0.67
CA SER A 499 -7.73 29.03 0.15
C SER A 499 -7.44 28.67 1.61
N LEU A 500 -6.37 27.91 1.87
CA LEU A 500 -5.93 27.53 3.21
C LEU A 500 -5.09 28.64 3.87
N SER A 501 -5.67 29.83 4.01
CA SER A 501 -5.04 30.95 4.76
C SER A 501 -4.91 30.65 6.26
N TYR A 502 -4.08 31.42 6.98
CA TYR A 502 -3.92 31.27 8.43
C TYR A 502 -5.26 31.35 9.19
N SER A 503 -6.14 32.27 8.81
CA SER A 503 -7.47 32.42 9.44
C SER A 503 -8.35 31.19 9.20
N GLU A 504 -8.27 30.58 8.02
CA GLU A 504 -9.03 29.37 7.71
C GLU A 504 -8.52 28.17 8.53
N VAL A 505 -7.20 28.00 8.64
CA VAL A 505 -6.61 26.95 9.50
C VAL A 505 -7.03 27.15 10.96
N LEU A 506 -7.03 28.39 11.45
CA LEU A 506 -7.49 28.69 12.80
C LEU A 506 -8.99 28.37 12.99
N ARG A 507 -9.83 28.70 12.00
CA ARG A 507 -11.26 28.37 12.00
C ARG A 507 -11.49 26.86 12.05
N LEU A 508 -10.73 26.09 11.29
CA LEU A 508 -10.78 24.63 11.31
C LEU A 508 -10.39 24.07 12.68
N ARG A 509 -9.28 24.55 13.27
CA ARG A 509 -8.86 24.17 14.64
C ARG A 509 -9.90 24.53 15.70
N GLN A 510 -10.54 25.69 15.57
CA GLN A 510 -11.60 26.12 16.49
C GLN A 510 -12.84 25.23 16.35
N SER A 511 -13.24 24.88 15.13
CA SER A 511 -14.32 23.93 14.89
C SER A 511 -14.01 22.55 15.51
N GLU A 512 -12.76 22.09 15.42
CA GLU A 512 -12.31 20.83 16.02
C GLU A 512 -12.32 20.88 17.56
N ARG A 513 -12.00 22.03 18.18
CA ARG A 513 -11.98 22.21 19.65
C ARG A 513 -13.35 22.47 20.27
N MET A 514 -14.22 23.22 19.61
CA MET A 514 -15.58 23.47 20.10
C MET A 514 -16.39 22.17 20.20
N SER A 515 -16.03 21.15 19.40
CA SER A 515 -16.58 19.81 19.52
C SER A 515 -16.16 19.07 20.79
N GLN A 516 -15.11 19.51 21.50
CA GLN A 516 -14.56 18.87 22.71
C GLN A 516 -15.08 19.47 24.04
N ASP A 517 -15.41 20.77 24.10
CA ASP A 517 -15.83 21.46 25.34
C ASP A 517 -17.30 21.18 25.75
N ASP A 518 -18.06 20.49 24.91
CA ASP A 518 -19.45 20.04 25.15
C ASP A 518 -19.58 18.91 26.22
N PHE A 519 -18.55 18.72 27.06
CA PHE A 519 -18.27 17.52 27.87
C PHE A 519 -19.15 17.33 29.14
N HIS A 520 -19.99 18.28 29.56
CA HIS A 520 -20.82 18.10 30.77
C HIS A 520 -22.21 17.52 30.47
N TRP A 521 -22.80 17.89 29.33
CA TRP A 521 -24.04 17.26 28.83
C TRP A 521 -23.76 15.95 28.10
N SER A 522 -22.54 15.78 27.59
CA SER A 522 -22.08 14.54 26.95
C SER A 522 -22.28 13.33 27.85
N GLN A 523 -21.96 13.38 29.15
CA GLN A 523 -21.99 12.19 30.01
C GLN A 523 -23.36 11.51 30.16
N ARG A 524 -24.47 12.24 29.99
CA ARG A 524 -25.83 11.67 30.04
C ARG A 524 -26.31 11.11 28.71
N ILE A 525 -25.90 11.71 27.60
CA ILE A 525 -26.36 11.37 26.24
C ILE A 525 -25.39 10.38 25.57
N GLN A 526 -24.13 10.40 25.98
CA GLN A 526 -23.04 9.55 25.48
C GLN A 526 -23.38 8.05 25.49
N PRO A 527 -24.04 7.46 26.51
CA PRO A 527 -24.41 6.04 26.47
C PRO A 527 -25.38 5.72 25.32
N GLU A 528 -26.36 6.59 25.06
CA GLU A 528 -27.35 6.41 23.99
C GLU A 528 -26.70 6.54 22.61
N ILE A 529 -25.81 7.52 22.43
CA ILE A 529 -25.07 7.71 21.17
C ILE A 529 -24.07 6.56 20.95
N LEU A 530 -23.37 6.12 21.99
CA LEU A 530 -22.49 4.95 21.90
C LEU A 530 -23.27 3.69 21.52
N GLU A 531 -24.49 3.53 22.01
CA GLU A 531 -25.35 2.41 21.62
C GLU A 531 -25.77 2.49 20.14
N LEU A 532 -26.06 3.70 19.64
CA LEU A 532 -26.32 3.93 18.22
C LEU A 532 -25.08 3.60 17.36
N ILE A 533 -23.89 4.03 17.79
CA ILE A 533 -22.63 3.70 17.11
C ILE A 533 -22.43 2.18 17.10
N LYS A 534 -22.64 1.48 18.23
CA LYS A 534 -22.57 0.01 18.28
C LYS A 534 -23.52 -0.64 17.28
N GLN A 535 -24.78 -0.20 17.21
CA GLN A 535 -25.75 -0.72 16.25
C GLN A 535 -25.28 -0.52 14.80
N GLN A 536 -24.69 0.64 14.50
CA GLN A 536 -24.10 0.91 13.19
C GLN A 536 -22.91 -0.04 12.90
N ARG A 537 -22.01 -0.25 13.88
CA ARG A 537 -20.88 -1.19 13.71
C ARG A 537 -21.38 -2.61 13.45
N LEU A 538 -22.39 -3.07 14.20
CA LEU A 538 -23.00 -4.39 14.01
C LEU A 538 -23.66 -4.51 12.63
N SER A 539 -24.37 -3.48 12.17
CA SER A 539 -24.95 -3.44 10.81
C SER A 539 -23.86 -3.59 9.74
N ARG A 540 -22.74 -2.87 9.89
CA ARG A 540 -21.60 -2.95 8.96
C ARG A 540 -20.93 -4.33 8.99
N LEU A 541 -20.82 -4.95 10.16
CA LEU A 541 -20.36 -6.34 10.26
C LEU A 541 -21.32 -7.29 9.54
N CYS A 542 -22.63 -7.05 9.59
CA CYS A 542 -23.62 -7.85 8.88
C CYS A 542 -23.57 -7.69 7.35
N GLU A 543 -23.28 -6.48 6.86
CA GLU A 543 -23.00 -6.23 5.45
C GLU A 543 -21.74 -6.98 5.01
N GLY A 544 -20.72 -7.02 5.87
CA GLY A 544 -19.47 -7.74 5.66
C GLY A 544 -18.44 -6.94 4.88
N SER A 545 -17.19 -7.37 4.99
CA SER A 545 -16.05 -6.70 4.36
C SER A 545 -15.12 -7.69 3.69
N CYS A 546 -14.42 -7.17 2.69
CA CYS A 546 -13.42 -7.88 1.92
C CYS A 546 -12.02 -7.59 2.48
N PHE A 547 -11.24 -8.65 2.70
CA PHE A 547 -9.91 -8.62 3.29
C PHE A 547 -8.90 -9.24 2.34
N ARG A 548 -7.65 -8.78 2.42
CA ARG A 548 -6.54 -9.30 1.60
C ARG A 548 -5.83 -10.42 2.35
N LYS A 549 -5.57 -11.56 1.70
CA LYS A 549 -4.65 -12.56 2.27
C LYS A 549 -3.20 -12.11 2.12
N LEU A 550 -2.42 -12.21 3.20
CA LEU A 550 -0.95 -12.11 3.17
C LEU A 550 -0.41 -13.36 2.48
N GLY A 551 -0.07 -13.24 1.20
CA GLY A 551 0.60 -14.28 0.42
C GLY A 551 1.75 -13.69 -0.40
N ASN A 552 2.69 -14.54 -0.82
CA ASN A 552 3.78 -14.12 -1.70
C ASN A 552 3.24 -13.43 -2.96
N ARG A 553 3.85 -12.29 -3.27
CA ARG A 553 3.54 -11.19 -4.21
C ARG A 553 2.83 -11.46 -5.57
N ARG A 554 2.47 -12.69 -5.96
CA ARG A 554 2.12 -13.03 -7.35
C ARG A 554 0.93 -13.93 -7.58
N ARG A 555 0.35 -14.55 -6.56
CA ARG A 555 -0.96 -15.17 -6.74
C ARG A 555 -1.99 -14.05 -6.84
N GLN A 556 -2.92 -14.17 -7.78
CA GLN A 556 -4.18 -13.39 -7.84
C GLN A 556 -4.54 -12.98 -6.42
N GLU A 557 -4.71 -11.67 -6.16
CA GLU A 557 -5.04 -11.15 -4.84
C GLU A 557 -6.22 -11.96 -4.29
N LYS A 558 -5.93 -12.98 -3.48
CA LYS A 558 -6.97 -13.82 -2.91
C LYS A 558 -7.60 -12.97 -1.84
N PHE A 559 -8.70 -12.37 -2.23
CA PHE A 559 -9.59 -11.73 -1.32
C PHE A 559 -10.28 -12.82 -0.51
N TRP A 560 -10.63 -12.48 0.72
CA TRP A 560 -11.54 -13.30 1.47
C TRP A 560 -12.53 -12.37 2.13
N PHE A 561 -13.77 -12.81 2.19
CA PHE A 561 -14.88 -12.01 2.68
C PHE A 561 -15.31 -12.55 4.01
N CYS A 562 -15.61 -11.65 4.95
CA CYS A 562 -16.17 -12.02 6.24
C CYS A 562 -17.41 -11.17 6.52
N ARG A 563 -18.48 -11.81 6.98
CA ARG A 563 -19.73 -11.14 7.37
C ARG A 563 -20.38 -11.80 8.57
N LEU A 564 -21.03 -11.00 9.39
CA LEU A 564 -21.80 -11.44 10.55
C LEU A 564 -23.22 -11.82 10.14
N SER A 565 -23.74 -12.90 10.69
CA SER A 565 -25.16 -13.25 10.55
C SER A 565 -26.06 -12.18 11.19
N LEU A 566 -27.26 -11.96 10.63
CA LEU A 566 -28.22 -10.94 11.11
C LEU A 566 -28.67 -11.14 12.57
N ASN A 567 -28.46 -12.34 13.13
CA ASN A 567 -28.74 -12.63 14.54
C ASN A 567 -27.55 -12.31 15.47
N HIS A 568 -26.43 -11.85 14.92
CA HIS A 568 -25.16 -11.55 15.59
C HIS A 568 -24.50 -12.74 16.31
N LYS A 569 -24.80 -13.98 15.90
CA LYS A 569 -24.31 -15.19 16.59
C LYS A 569 -23.22 -15.96 15.84
N VAL A 570 -23.09 -15.76 14.54
CA VAL A 570 -22.15 -16.52 13.69
C VAL A 570 -21.46 -15.59 12.70
N LEU A 571 -20.14 -15.62 12.64
CA LEU A 571 -19.34 -15.02 11.57
C LEU A 571 -19.19 -16.03 10.44
N HIS A 572 -19.54 -15.63 9.23
CA HIS A 572 -19.33 -16.40 8.00
C HIS A 572 -18.15 -15.82 7.25
N TYR A 573 -17.26 -16.68 6.77
CA TYR A 573 -16.14 -16.24 5.94
C TYR A 573 -15.80 -17.23 4.83
N GLY A 574 -15.11 -16.75 3.79
CA GLY A 574 -14.73 -17.56 2.64
C GLY A 574 -13.84 -16.80 1.67
N ASP A 575 -13.16 -17.54 0.80
CA ASP A 575 -12.26 -16.98 -0.20
C ASP A 575 -13.04 -16.48 -1.43
N LEU A 576 -12.60 -15.36 -1.99
CA LEU A 576 -13.14 -14.77 -3.22
C LEU A 576 -12.02 -14.64 -4.26
N ASP A 577 -12.32 -15.06 -5.49
CA ASP A 577 -11.39 -14.96 -6.62
C ASP A 577 -11.39 -13.54 -7.27
N GLU A 578 -12.44 -12.74 -7.06
CA GLU A 578 -12.56 -11.34 -7.53
C GLU A 578 -13.17 -10.41 -6.46
N SER A 579 -12.91 -9.10 -6.54
CA SER A 579 -13.55 -8.11 -5.68
C SER A 579 -15.06 -8.05 -5.96
N PRO A 580 -15.94 -8.31 -4.99
CA PRO A 580 -17.38 -8.37 -5.23
C PRO A 580 -17.94 -6.98 -5.54
N GLN A 581 -18.72 -6.86 -6.62
CA GLN A 581 -19.54 -5.70 -6.94
C GLN A 581 -20.95 -5.92 -6.39
N GLY A 582 -21.11 -5.96 -5.05
CA GLY A 582 -22.41 -6.14 -4.39
C GLY A 582 -22.35 -7.02 -3.14
N GLU A 583 -23.53 -7.35 -2.58
CA GLU A 583 -23.65 -8.26 -1.44
C GLU A 583 -23.26 -9.68 -1.84
N VAL A 584 -22.32 -10.28 -1.10
CA VAL A 584 -21.87 -11.68 -1.31
C VAL A 584 -22.83 -12.63 -0.59
N PRO A 585 -23.58 -13.51 -1.28
CA PRO A 585 -24.48 -14.47 -0.65
C PRO A 585 -23.78 -15.36 0.40
N PHE A 586 -24.51 -15.74 1.46
CA PHE A 586 -24.00 -16.65 2.50
C PHE A 586 -23.49 -17.99 1.94
N GLU A 587 -24.04 -18.45 0.82
CA GLU A 587 -23.73 -19.73 0.18
C GLU A 587 -22.28 -19.81 -0.37
N LEU A 588 -21.65 -18.67 -0.63
CA LEU A 588 -20.25 -18.59 -1.07
C LEU A 588 -19.25 -18.62 0.12
N LEU A 589 -19.74 -18.46 1.35
CA LEU A 589 -18.92 -18.42 2.55
C LEU A 589 -18.94 -19.79 3.23
N THR A 590 -17.95 -20.60 2.90
CA THR A 590 -17.86 -22.01 3.32
C THR A 590 -17.59 -22.19 4.81
N ASP A 591 -17.02 -21.17 5.47
CA ASP A 591 -16.51 -21.28 6.82
C ASP A 591 -17.30 -20.44 7.82
N THR A 592 -17.42 -20.95 9.06
CA THR A 592 -18.20 -20.28 10.11
C THR A 592 -17.50 -20.34 11.46
N ILE A 593 -17.61 -19.25 12.24
CA ILE A 593 -17.17 -19.16 13.63
C ILE A 593 -18.35 -18.68 14.47
N PRO A 594 -18.81 -19.46 15.47
CA PRO A 594 -19.76 -18.97 16.46
C PRO A 594 -19.15 -17.82 17.27
N VAL A 595 -19.89 -16.74 17.44
CA VAL A 595 -19.46 -15.56 18.21
C VAL A 595 -19.22 -15.92 19.69
N SER A 596 -19.90 -16.95 20.21
CA SER A 596 -19.67 -17.49 21.56
C SER A 596 -18.26 -18.02 21.77
N ASP A 597 -17.59 -18.44 20.71
CA ASP A 597 -16.29 -19.11 20.78
C ASP A 597 -15.15 -18.09 20.72
N ILE A 598 -15.45 -16.84 20.35
CA ILE A 598 -14.47 -15.75 20.29
C ILE A 598 -14.03 -15.37 21.71
N LYS A 599 -12.74 -15.51 21.99
CA LYS A 599 -12.12 -15.20 23.28
C LYS A 599 -11.60 -13.77 23.32
N ALA A 600 -10.92 -13.35 22.27
CA ALA A 600 -10.28 -12.04 22.21
C ALA A 600 -10.00 -11.58 20.78
N VAL A 601 -9.81 -10.27 20.64
CA VAL A 601 -9.25 -9.64 19.45
C VAL A 601 -7.86 -9.14 19.81
N LEU A 602 -6.86 -9.59 19.06
CA LEU A 602 -5.48 -9.09 19.13
C LEU A 602 -5.27 -8.06 18.02
N THR A 603 -4.41 -7.08 18.26
CA THR A 603 -4.11 -6.02 17.29
C THR A 603 -2.61 -5.84 17.12
N GLY A 604 -2.21 -5.49 15.89
CA GLY A 604 -0.84 -5.25 15.48
C GLY A 604 0.18 -6.31 15.90
N LYS A 605 1.15 -5.93 16.74
CA LYS A 605 2.28 -6.78 17.13
C LYS A 605 1.88 -8.03 17.92
N ASP A 606 0.70 -8.00 18.53
CA ASP A 606 0.24 -9.12 19.36
C ASP A 606 -0.36 -10.24 18.50
N CYS A 607 -0.70 -9.95 17.24
CA CYS A 607 -1.23 -10.90 16.28
C CYS A 607 -0.20 -12.01 15.95
N PRO A 608 -0.61 -13.31 15.93
CA PRO A 608 0.31 -14.42 15.66
C PRO A 608 1.06 -14.29 14.33
N HIS A 609 0.37 -13.84 13.28
CA HIS A 609 0.91 -13.64 11.93
C HIS A 609 1.90 -12.46 11.82
N MET A 610 2.07 -11.66 12.88
CA MET A 610 3.00 -10.52 12.94
C MET A 610 4.22 -10.79 13.84
N LYS A 611 4.30 -11.97 14.49
CA LYS A 611 5.38 -12.33 15.42
C LYS A 611 6.63 -12.94 14.77
N GLU A 612 6.58 -13.32 13.49
CA GLU A 612 7.75 -13.91 12.81
C GLU A 612 8.82 -12.87 12.46
N LYS A 613 10.08 -13.23 12.74
CA LYS A 613 11.26 -12.36 12.89
C LYS A 613 11.75 -11.63 11.63
N SER A 614 11.07 -11.72 10.49
CA SER A 614 11.43 -11.04 9.24
C SER A 614 10.53 -9.85 8.88
N ALA A 615 9.30 -9.76 9.41
CA ALA A 615 8.32 -8.73 9.05
C ALA A 615 8.44 -7.42 9.86
N LEU A 616 9.07 -7.46 11.03
CA LEU A 616 9.12 -6.37 12.01
C LEU A 616 9.98 -5.16 11.58
N LYS A 617 10.79 -5.27 10.51
CA LYS A 617 11.62 -4.15 10.02
C LYS A 617 11.06 -3.43 8.80
N GLN A 618 10.01 -3.94 8.13
CA GLN A 618 9.64 -3.45 6.80
C GLN A 618 8.24 -2.83 6.67
N ASN A 619 7.29 -3.00 7.58
CA ASN A 619 5.93 -2.47 7.36
C ASN A 619 5.22 -2.05 8.67
N LYS A 620 5.52 -0.84 9.18
CA LYS A 620 4.88 -0.28 10.39
C LYS A 620 3.36 -0.08 10.20
N GLU A 621 2.92 0.33 9.02
CA GLU A 621 1.51 0.62 8.72
C GLU A 621 0.65 -0.64 8.56
N VAL A 622 1.18 -1.73 7.99
CA VAL A 622 0.46 -3.01 7.91
C VAL A 622 0.24 -3.55 9.33
N LEU A 623 1.20 -3.33 10.22
CA LEU A 623 1.08 -3.64 11.64
C LEU A 623 -0.04 -2.81 12.31
N GLU A 624 -0.29 -1.58 11.87
CA GLU A 624 -1.38 -0.75 12.39
C GLU A 624 -2.76 -1.18 11.86
N LEU A 625 -2.83 -1.92 10.75
CA LEU A 625 -4.07 -2.42 10.13
C LEU A 625 -4.32 -3.91 10.39
N ALA A 626 -3.39 -4.61 11.05
CA ALA A 626 -3.49 -6.03 11.35
C ALA A 626 -4.27 -6.28 12.65
N PHE A 627 -5.20 -7.22 12.61
CA PHE A 627 -5.90 -7.72 13.81
C PHE A 627 -6.18 -9.22 13.68
N SER A 628 -6.34 -9.92 14.79
CA SER A 628 -6.64 -11.35 14.80
C SER A 628 -7.75 -11.68 15.79
N ILE A 629 -8.72 -12.49 15.37
CA ILE A 629 -9.79 -13.01 16.23
C ILE A 629 -9.35 -14.37 16.75
N LEU A 630 -9.16 -14.48 18.06
CA LEU A 630 -8.86 -15.74 18.75
C LEU A 630 -10.16 -16.44 19.10
N TYR A 631 -10.36 -17.65 18.59
CA TYR A 631 -11.50 -18.50 18.94
C TYR A 631 -11.07 -19.82 19.61
N ASP A 632 -9.91 -20.37 19.26
CA ASP A 632 -9.33 -21.57 19.89
C ASP A 632 -7.94 -21.26 20.51
N PRO A 633 -7.39 -22.06 21.46
CA PRO A 633 -6.06 -21.81 22.04
C PRO A 633 -4.93 -21.77 21.01
N ASP A 634 -5.05 -22.58 19.95
CA ASP A 634 -4.02 -22.77 18.94
C ASP A 634 -4.40 -22.18 17.56
N GLU A 635 -5.64 -21.71 17.38
CA GLU A 635 -6.13 -21.14 16.12
C GLU A 635 -6.62 -19.70 16.26
N ALA A 636 -6.17 -18.85 15.33
CA ALA A 636 -6.55 -17.45 15.23
C ALA A 636 -6.94 -17.12 13.79
N LEU A 637 -8.07 -16.45 13.61
CA LEU A 637 -8.45 -15.89 12.32
C LEU A 637 -7.74 -14.55 12.14
N ASN A 638 -6.81 -14.49 11.18
CA ASN A 638 -5.93 -13.35 10.95
C ASN A 638 -6.49 -12.41 9.89
N PHE A 639 -6.53 -11.12 10.18
CA PHE A 639 -7.05 -10.07 9.31
C PHE A 639 -6.01 -8.99 9.07
N VAL A 640 -6.03 -8.46 7.84
CA VAL A 640 -5.39 -7.19 7.50
C VAL A 640 -6.46 -6.33 6.83
N ALA A 641 -6.84 -5.24 7.50
CA ALA A 641 -7.85 -4.33 6.98
C ALA A 641 -7.34 -3.60 5.73
N THR A 642 -8.27 -3.28 4.81
CA THR A 642 -7.96 -2.54 3.57
C THR A 642 -7.60 -1.08 3.82
N ASN A 643 -8.11 -0.51 4.92
CA ASN A 643 -7.84 0.86 5.34
C ASN A 643 -8.12 1.01 6.85
N LYS A 644 -7.74 2.16 7.41
CA LYS A 644 -7.96 2.48 8.83
C LYS A 644 -9.44 2.50 9.22
N TYR A 645 -10.34 2.86 8.30
CA TYR A 645 -11.79 2.86 8.57
C TYR A 645 -12.31 1.45 8.81
N GLU A 646 -12.05 0.52 7.89
CA GLU A 646 -12.44 -0.90 8.02
C GLU A 646 -11.78 -1.56 9.23
N TYR A 647 -10.52 -1.22 9.52
CA TYR A 647 -9.85 -1.66 10.74
C TYR A 647 -10.64 -1.24 12.00
N CYS A 648 -11.01 0.03 12.10
CA CYS A 648 -11.79 0.54 13.23
C CYS A 648 -13.19 -0.09 13.30
N ILE A 649 -13.88 -0.24 12.16
CA ILE A 649 -15.22 -0.85 12.10
C ILE A 649 -15.18 -2.29 12.65
N TRP A 650 -14.21 -3.10 12.21
CA TRP A 650 -14.12 -4.49 12.61
C TRP A 650 -13.65 -4.67 14.04
N THR A 651 -12.61 -3.94 14.46
CA THR A 651 -12.10 -4.04 15.84
C THR A 651 -13.13 -3.56 16.86
N ASP A 652 -13.84 -2.45 16.60
CA ASP A 652 -14.92 -1.98 17.45
C ASP A 652 -16.14 -2.88 17.39
N GLY A 653 -16.55 -3.33 16.20
CA GLY A 653 -17.72 -4.19 16.04
C GLY A 653 -17.55 -5.53 16.76
N VAL A 654 -16.38 -6.17 16.66
CA VAL A 654 -16.10 -7.42 17.39
C VAL A 654 -15.95 -7.15 18.89
N SER A 655 -15.38 -6.01 19.28
CA SER A 655 -15.35 -5.60 20.70
C SER A 655 -16.76 -5.39 21.26
N ALA A 656 -17.68 -4.83 20.46
CA ALA A 656 -19.08 -4.67 20.81
C ALA A 656 -19.78 -6.04 21.02
N LEU A 657 -19.52 -7.01 20.14
CA LEU A 657 -20.02 -8.38 20.28
C LEU A 657 -19.55 -9.06 21.58
N LEU A 658 -18.32 -8.76 22.01
CA LEU A 658 -17.74 -9.26 23.26
C LEU A 658 -18.15 -8.45 24.50
N GLY A 659 -18.99 -7.42 24.35
CA GLY A 659 -19.41 -6.54 25.44
C GLY A 659 -18.28 -5.66 25.99
N LYS A 660 -17.22 -5.42 25.22
CA LYS A 660 -16.11 -4.53 25.57
C LYS A 660 -16.38 -3.09 25.11
N GLU A 661 -15.67 -2.15 25.72
CA GLU A 661 -15.74 -0.74 25.32
C GLU A 661 -15.13 -0.53 23.92
N LEU A 662 -15.71 0.41 23.17
CA LEU A 662 -15.24 0.80 21.84
C LEU A 662 -14.08 1.77 22.00
N GLY A 663 -12.93 1.46 21.40
CA GLY A 663 -11.67 2.17 21.67
C GLY A 663 -11.09 2.91 20.47
N SER A 664 -11.65 2.75 19.26
CA SER A 664 -11.02 3.30 18.06
C SER A 664 -11.13 4.82 17.92
N ASP A 665 -10.18 5.41 17.18
CA ASP A 665 -10.22 6.83 16.81
C ASP A 665 -11.50 7.21 16.03
N LEU A 666 -12.03 6.27 15.24
CA LEU A 666 -13.26 6.48 14.47
C LEU A 666 -14.46 6.61 15.40
N THR A 667 -14.58 5.75 16.42
CA THR A 667 -15.67 5.85 17.39
C THR A 667 -15.61 7.14 18.19
N ARG A 668 -14.42 7.64 18.52
CA ARG A 668 -14.27 8.95 19.15
C ARG A 668 -14.78 10.07 18.23
N SER A 669 -14.39 10.05 16.95
CA SER A 669 -14.85 11.04 15.96
C SER A 669 -16.36 11.00 15.71
N ASP A 670 -16.93 9.79 15.60
CA ASP A 670 -18.37 9.60 15.39
C ASP A 670 -19.17 10.06 16.61
N LEU A 671 -18.68 9.73 17.82
CA LEU A 671 -19.28 10.17 19.07
C LEU A 671 -19.32 11.70 19.15
N ASP A 672 -18.20 12.37 18.89
CA ASP A 672 -18.11 13.83 18.91
C ASP A 672 -19.08 14.47 17.89
N THR A 673 -19.16 13.91 16.69
CA THR A 673 -20.04 14.43 15.62
C THR A 673 -21.52 14.27 15.96
N LEU A 674 -21.94 13.06 16.37
CA LEU A 674 -23.33 12.78 16.73
C LEU A 674 -23.76 13.54 17.97
N MET A 675 -22.84 13.69 18.94
CA MET A 675 -23.07 14.49 20.13
C MET A 675 -23.28 15.96 19.79
N SER A 676 -22.44 16.54 18.92
CA SER A 676 -22.63 17.92 18.45
C SER A 676 -23.97 18.12 17.73
N MET A 677 -24.40 17.13 16.94
CA MET A 677 -25.71 17.18 16.26
C MET A 677 -26.88 17.09 17.25
N GLU A 678 -26.86 16.12 18.16
CA GLU A 678 -27.90 15.93 19.18
C GLU A 678 -27.98 17.14 20.12
N MET A 679 -26.84 17.72 20.48
CA MET A 679 -26.81 18.95 21.27
C MET A 679 -27.42 20.13 20.51
N LYS A 680 -27.10 20.30 19.23
CA LYS A 680 -27.75 21.32 18.39
C LYS A 680 -29.26 21.13 18.35
N LEU A 681 -29.75 19.90 18.20
CA LEU A 681 -31.18 19.61 18.20
C LEU A 681 -31.85 19.99 19.52
N ARG A 682 -31.24 19.66 20.66
CA ARG A 682 -31.78 20.04 21.98
C ARG A 682 -31.69 21.54 22.28
N LEU A 683 -30.72 22.22 21.66
CA LEU A 683 -30.57 23.68 21.76
C LEU A 683 -31.55 24.42 20.84
N LEU A 684 -32.16 23.78 19.84
CA LEU A 684 -33.22 24.39 19.01
C LEU A 684 -34.39 24.85 19.88
N ASP A 685 -34.77 24.07 20.90
CA ASP A 685 -35.85 24.41 21.83
C ASP A 685 -35.54 25.66 22.69
N LEU A 686 -34.26 26.08 22.72
CA LEU A 686 -33.75 27.22 23.46
C LEU A 686 -33.19 28.32 22.55
N GLU A 687 -33.45 28.27 21.24
CA GLU A 687 -33.00 29.29 20.30
C GLU A 687 -33.49 30.69 20.76
N ASN A 688 -32.54 31.60 20.98
CA ASN A 688 -32.71 32.97 21.51
C ASN A 688 -32.87 33.11 23.03
N ILE A 689 -32.70 32.05 23.81
CA ILE A 689 -32.63 32.13 25.29
C ILE A 689 -31.16 32.20 25.71
N ALA A 690 -30.80 33.20 26.52
CA ALA A 690 -29.46 33.29 27.08
C ALA A 690 -29.21 32.08 28.00
N ILE A 691 -28.23 31.25 27.66
CA ILE A 691 -27.84 30.08 28.47
C ILE A 691 -27.24 30.62 29.79
N PRO A 692 -27.86 30.36 30.95
CA PRO A 692 -27.33 30.85 32.22
C PRO A 692 -26.06 30.09 32.60
N GLU A 693 -24.98 30.80 32.98
CA GLU A 693 -23.71 30.20 33.41
C GLU A 693 -23.84 29.32 34.66
N ALA A 694 -24.87 29.58 35.49
CA ALA A 694 -25.23 28.75 36.63
C ALA A 694 -26.73 28.39 36.57
N PRO A 695 -27.11 27.12 36.83
CA PRO A 695 -28.51 26.72 36.82
C PRO A 695 -29.30 27.54 37.85
N PRO A 696 -30.43 28.16 37.46
CA PRO A 696 -31.24 28.92 38.40
C PRO A 696 -31.74 28.00 39.53
N PRO A 697 -31.86 28.52 40.77
CA PRO A 697 -32.27 27.72 41.90
C PRO A 697 -33.70 27.19 41.69
N VAL A 698 -33.89 25.88 41.91
CA VAL A 698 -35.22 25.28 41.91
C VAL A 698 -36.03 25.92 43.05
N PRO A 699 -37.21 26.52 42.77
CA PRO A 699 -38.06 27.07 43.82
C PRO A 699 -38.42 26.01 44.84
N LYS A 700 -38.66 26.41 46.10
CA LYS A 700 -39.16 25.48 47.12
C LYS A 700 -40.48 24.87 46.65
N GLU A 701 -40.66 23.59 46.97
CA GLU A 701 -41.91 22.90 46.66
C GLU A 701 -43.11 23.70 47.20
N PRO A 702 -44.22 23.78 46.45
CA PRO A 702 -45.42 24.45 46.90
C PRO A 702 -45.90 23.86 48.22
N SER A 703 -46.37 24.70 49.14
CA SER A 703 -46.91 24.27 50.43
C SER A 703 -48.19 23.42 50.32
N THR A 704 -48.80 23.37 49.13
CA THR A 704 -50.03 22.62 48.84
C THR A 704 -49.97 22.03 47.44
N TYR A 705 -50.23 20.73 47.29
CA TYR A 705 -50.40 20.07 45.99
C TYR A 705 -51.82 20.24 45.40
N ASN A 706 -52.53 21.30 45.82
CA ASN A 706 -53.75 21.74 45.15
C ASN A 706 -53.33 22.51 43.88
N PHE A 707 -53.04 21.77 42.82
CA PHE A 707 -52.68 22.34 41.54
C PHE A 707 -53.82 23.23 41.02
N THR A 708 -53.48 24.40 40.48
CA THR A 708 -54.43 25.37 39.91
C THR A 708 -55.21 24.82 38.71
N TYR A 709 -54.69 23.75 38.09
CA TYR A 709 -55.31 23.03 36.99
C TYR A 709 -55.50 21.57 37.40
N ASN A 710 -56.75 21.12 37.43
CA ASN A 710 -57.05 19.69 37.51
C ASN A 710 -56.81 19.08 36.13
N TYR A 711 -55.70 18.37 35.97
CA TYR A 711 -55.52 17.47 34.82
C TYR A 711 -56.33 16.20 35.12
N GLY A 712 -57.58 16.19 34.61
CA GLY A 712 -58.47 15.03 34.64
C GLY A 712 -58.12 14.01 33.58
#